data_AF-A0AAV1THE8-F1
#
_entry.id   AF-A0AAV1THE8-F1
#
_cell.length_a   1.000
_cell.length_b   1.000
_cell.length_c   1.000
_cell.angle_alpha   90.00
_cell.angle_beta   90.00
_cell.angle_gamma   90.00
#
_symmetry.space_group_name_H-M   'P 1'
#
loop_
_entity.id
_entity.type
_entity.pdbx_description
1 polymer ?
#
loop_
_entity_poly.entity_id
_entity_poly.type
_entity_poly.pdbx_seq_one_letter_code
_entity_poly.pdbx_strand_id
1 'polypeptide(L)'
;MTNQPPDCDALVSLPTGRTELDVTLDQTLVMLQRALKMASSGALDEALQIKAAQVATLAIQVQKRCSASRTCRPFDLLQPSHDAAEDWVTTTKQQADATSQPSVWSGFYNKTLRERLDVLALMYPRLKSLKLQQANGTETGVDMLLLSEPAAKLGELPLRTANLMIENCIGVLGVPLGLGLNFVIDGKSLSIPMAVEEPSVVAAASSAAKLVANAGGGFHTSTSGNVMTSQIQLVDTKDIPAAIDAIKCNRERLLSIANRTLCPNMKKRGGGAVDIYCRVVSQAARSAATAAAGSTWYTPCDDELVVNASEPQTQFLVVHVDVDVCEAMGANVVNTVAEGLSEEVSEITQSRAGLRILTNLCMQRRARAEFEIPLQKLGWKGVDGSDVANRIIEAYNFAAIDPYRAVTNNKGIMNGVDAVAVATGQDWRAIESAAHCYASRSGQYASLSHYEIDMARDGTGERVLRGSLEMPIAVGSKGGALMTHPGYIATHAILQQPTARNLSGIIMSVGLAQNFAAIRAVAVTGIQKGHMALHARNIAVAAGAPSELVSEVCNYMLRRKSINVETAKEYLHAHAVYSEIQSNSPPSSPVSVTLPSMFYVEIPVPELESTVSLNLAFEAINKHPQYIAIMAPNSAKKGDKALTTLQRQLLGDKGYNQLEKMFTFLASMRSIVIPTTNTDSGLLVSRSNTGLQNKLQLLSILINIISYRLMEVRPQKVRMFIRKLLEASNGSAKSGVHAGEMHESGAKSFRDLMVENVEPRDEILSTGLPLFLALWQVLHYHIEQEVPHELLRTRLVKKQAELLNNIVRSYELVTPSNNNANSTTAAGQPLEEEFLEYVAVQATRWQATLLLLIDLLALASELVTPARLDFLTRIGEYMEWEGSIAHDVARYQRDATERVPNAFLFWLSQRGIPHSESKQYARAFRRVTDALAADKWDQLLQEARRDSGAAATFSLPAVERVIGLIREIYGDHSRGVRKESF
;
A
#
# COMPACT_ATOMS: atom_id res chain seq x y z
N MET A 1 82.05 -40.06 -7.84
CA MET A 1 82.17 -41.52 -8.03
C MET A 1 80.90 -42.12 -7.44
N THR A 2 80.09 -42.94 -8.12
CA THR A 2 80.29 -43.73 -9.35
C THR A 2 79.31 -43.36 -10.49
N ASN A 3 79.39 -44.04 -11.64
CA ASN A 3 78.82 -43.61 -12.93
C ASN A 3 77.54 -44.36 -13.35
N GLN A 4 76.90 -43.77 -14.38
CA GLN A 4 75.92 -44.31 -15.36
C GLN A 4 74.41 -44.24 -15.04
N PRO A 5 73.56 -44.10 -16.09
CA PRO A 5 72.28 -43.38 -16.00
C PRO A 5 71.05 -44.29 -16.08
N PRO A 6 69.86 -43.72 -15.83
CA PRO A 6 68.75 -43.99 -16.75
C PRO A 6 67.89 -42.76 -17.12
N ASP A 7 67.47 -42.77 -18.38
CA ASP A 7 66.20 -42.35 -18.98
C ASP A 7 65.48 -41.04 -18.61
N CYS A 8 65.02 -40.42 -19.70
CA CYS A 8 64.12 -39.27 -19.74
C CYS A 8 62.69 -39.64 -19.32
N ASP A 9 62.33 -39.53 -18.04
CA ASP A 9 60.90 -39.49 -17.62
C ASP A 9 60.59 -38.62 -16.38
N ALA A 10 61.59 -37.90 -15.84
CA ALA A 10 61.44 -37.10 -14.61
C ALA A 10 61.06 -35.62 -14.85
N LEU A 11 60.08 -35.34 -15.72
CA LEU A 11 59.57 -33.98 -16.00
C LEU A 11 58.08 -33.76 -15.66
N VAL A 12 57.50 -34.63 -14.81
CA VAL A 12 56.09 -34.55 -14.37
C VAL A 12 55.98 -34.30 -12.86
N SER A 13 56.55 -33.19 -12.39
CA SER A 13 56.20 -32.57 -11.09
C SER A 13 56.76 -31.14 -10.97
N LEU A 14 56.04 -30.16 -11.52
CA LEU A 14 56.22 -28.75 -11.18
C LEU A 14 54.88 -28.16 -10.70
N PRO A 15 54.84 -27.35 -9.63
CA PRO A 15 53.58 -26.87 -9.05
C PRO A 15 52.78 -25.97 -10.00
N THR A 16 51.46 -26.01 -9.87
CA THR A 16 50.51 -25.37 -10.80
C THR A 16 50.04 -23.97 -10.37
N GLY A 17 50.42 -23.51 -9.17
CA GLY A 17 50.08 -22.19 -8.66
C GLY A 17 51.00 -21.09 -9.19
N ARG A 18 50.45 -20.00 -9.73
CA ARG A 18 51.25 -18.87 -10.26
C ARG A 18 52.13 -18.21 -9.18
N THR A 19 51.59 -18.05 -7.97
CA THR A 19 52.30 -17.57 -6.79
C THR A 19 53.37 -18.54 -6.29
N GLU A 20 53.13 -19.85 -6.35
CA GLU A 20 54.17 -20.86 -6.02
C GLU A 20 55.26 -20.92 -7.10
N LEU A 21 54.92 -20.72 -8.37
CA LEU A 21 55.90 -20.63 -9.44
C LEU A 21 56.75 -19.37 -9.30
N ASP A 22 56.14 -18.23 -8.99
CA ASP A 22 56.86 -16.97 -8.71
C ASP A 22 57.72 -17.09 -7.44
N VAL A 23 57.23 -17.70 -6.35
CA VAL A 23 58.03 -18.00 -5.15
C VAL A 23 59.15 -19.00 -5.43
N THR A 24 58.92 -20.01 -6.25
CA THR A 24 59.97 -20.98 -6.65
C THR A 24 61.01 -20.30 -7.55
N LEU A 25 60.57 -19.41 -8.44
CA LEU A 25 61.44 -18.62 -9.31
C LEU A 25 62.29 -17.63 -8.49
N ASP A 26 61.69 -16.94 -7.51
CA ASP A 26 62.38 -16.05 -6.58
C ASP A 26 63.33 -16.81 -5.66
N GLN A 27 62.95 -17.96 -5.12
CA GLN A 27 63.85 -18.83 -4.34
C GLN A 27 65.02 -19.33 -5.21
N THR A 28 64.75 -19.70 -6.47
CA THR A 28 65.78 -20.12 -7.43
C THR A 28 66.69 -18.95 -7.82
N LEU A 29 66.14 -17.75 -8.00
CA LEU A 29 66.88 -16.50 -8.22
C LEU A 29 67.74 -16.13 -7.01
N VAL A 30 67.22 -16.26 -5.78
CA VAL A 30 67.98 -16.03 -4.55
C VAL A 30 69.08 -17.07 -4.37
N MET A 31 68.84 -18.34 -4.74
CA MET A 31 69.89 -19.37 -4.76
C MET A 31 70.95 -19.09 -5.84
N LEU A 32 70.56 -18.66 -7.04
CA LEU A 32 71.49 -18.24 -8.10
C LEU A 32 72.28 -16.99 -7.70
N GLN A 33 71.65 -15.99 -7.08
CA GLN A 33 72.32 -14.78 -6.56
C GLN A 33 73.25 -15.11 -5.38
N ARG A 34 72.90 -16.08 -4.53
CA ARG A 34 73.81 -16.61 -3.50
C ARG A 34 74.98 -17.37 -4.12
N ALA A 35 74.75 -18.21 -5.12
CA ALA A 35 75.82 -18.91 -5.85
C ALA A 35 76.76 -17.93 -6.56
N LEU A 36 76.23 -16.90 -7.22
CA LEU A 36 77.00 -15.79 -7.81
C LEU A 36 77.77 -14.97 -6.76
N LYS A 37 77.18 -14.71 -5.59
CA LYS A 37 77.90 -14.07 -4.47
C LYS A 37 79.02 -14.96 -3.92
N MET A 38 78.83 -16.27 -3.82
CA MET A 38 79.90 -17.19 -3.38
C MET A 38 80.99 -17.38 -4.44
N ALA A 39 80.63 -17.27 -5.73
CA ALA A 39 81.57 -17.24 -6.85
C ALA A 39 82.46 -15.97 -6.91
N SER A 40 82.22 -14.97 -6.06
CA SER A 40 83.11 -13.80 -5.92
C SER A 40 84.48 -14.10 -5.28
N SER A 41 84.76 -15.37 -4.98
CA SER A 41 86.03 -15.85 -4.40
C SER A 41 87.06 -16.36 -5.42
N GLY A 42 86.74 -16.46 -6.71
CA GLY A 42 87.74 -16.64 -7.78
C GLY A 42 87.26 -17.41 -9.02
N ALA A 43 87.72 -16.95 -10.19
CA ALA A 43 87.58 -17.55 -11.53
C ALA A 43 86.15 -17.91 -12.00
N LEU A 44 85.56 -17.06 -12.86
CA LEU A 44 84.34 -17.42 -13.59
C LEU A 44 84.63 -18.48 -14.65
N ASP A 45 83.92 -19.59 -14.59
CA ASP A 45 83.82 -20.57 -15.67
C ASP A 45 82.80 -20.09 -16.72
N GLU A 46 83.23 -20.02 -17.98
CA GLU A 46 82.44 -19.58 -19.14
C GLU A 46 81.17 -20.43 -19.32
N ALA A 47 81.23 -21.70 -18.93
CA ALA A 47 80.09 -22.63 -18.92
C ALA A 47 78.93 -22.16 -17.99
N LEU A 48 79.23 -21.41 -16.92
CA LEU A 48 78.20 -20.91 -16.00
C LEU A 48 77.43 -19.71 -16.59
N GLN A 49 78.13 -18.85 -17.34
CA GLN A 49 77.48 -17.74 -18.07
C GLN A 49 76.60 -18.26 -19.20
N ILE A 50 77.06 -19.27 -19.95
CA ILE A 50 76.26 -19.92 -21.01
C ILE A 50 74.99 -20.55 -20.41
N LYS A 51 75.10 -21.25 -19.26
CA LYS A 51 73.92 -21.81 -18.57
C LYS A 51 72.97 -20.72 -18.06
N ALA A 52 73.47 -19.62 -17.51
CA ALA A 52 72.62 -18.50 -17.09
C ALA A 52 71.87 -17.86 -18.28
N ALA A 53 72.54 -17.68 -19.42
CA ALA A 53 71.91 -17.18 -20.65
C ALA A 53 70.88 -18.16 -21.23
N GLN A 54 71.14 -19.47 -21.16
CA GLN A 54 70.18 -20.50 -21.55
C GLN A 54 68.95 -20.51 -20.64
N VAL A 55 69.12 -20.41 -19.32
CA VAL A 55 68.00 -20.30 -18.37
C VAL A 55 67.18 -19.03 -18.59
N ALA A 56 67.82 -17.88 -18.84
CA ALA A 56 67.12 -16.63 -19.17
C ALA A 56 66.35 -16.76 -20.50
N THR A 57 66.94 -17.38 -21.52
CA THR A 57 66.27 -17.66 -22.80
C THR A 57 65.08 -18.60 -22.63
N LEU A 58 65.22 -19.64 -21.79
CA LEU A 58 64.17 -20.59 -21.49
C LEU A 58 63.03 -19.91 -20.71
N ALA A 59 63.34 -19.03 -19.75
CA ALA A 59 62.35 -18.22 -19.03
C ALA A 59 61.54 -17.33 -19.99
N ILE A 60 62.20 -16.66 -20.95
CA ILE A 60 61.52 -15.85 -21.98
C ILE A 60 60.66 -16.74 -22.90
N GLN A 61 61.10 -17.95 -23.23
CA GLN A 61 60.31 -18.90 -24.03
C GLN A 61 59.11 -19.46 -23.26
N VAL A 62 59.26 -19.76 -21.97
CA VAL A 62 58.16 -20.14 -21.07
C VAL A 62 57.17 -18.99 -20.95
N GLN A 63 57.63 -17.76 -20.73
CA GLN A 63 56.79 -16.57 -20.66
C GLN A 63 56.01 -16.35 -21.98
N LYS A 64 56.66 -16.54 -23.14
CA LYS A 64 56.00 -16.51 -24.46
C LYS A 64 54.99 -17.65 -24.65
N ARG A 65 55.28 -18.89 -24.22
CA ARG A 65 54.33 -20.01 -24.29
C ARG A 65 53.14 -19.84 -23.33
N CYS A 66 53.36 -19.30 -22.14
CA CYS A 66 52.29 -18.93 -21.20
C CYS A 66 51.39 -17.80 -21.75
N SER A 67 51.91 -16.90 -22.59
CA SER A 67 51.08 -15.94 -23.34
C SER A 67 50.39 -16.54 -24.57
N ALA A 68 50.92 -17.60 -25.17
CA ALA A 68 50.38 -18.24 -26.39
C ALA A 68 49.33 -19.34 -26.09
N SER A 69 49.38 -19.98 -24.92
CA SER A 69 48.40 -20.99 -24.48
C SER A 69 47.14 -20.34 -23.85
N ARG A 70 46.57 -19.34 -24.55
CA ARG A 70 45.32 -18.68 -24.16
C ARG A 70 44.36 -18.60 -25.34
N THR A 71 43.69 -19.73 -25.61
CA THR A 71 42.36 -19.73 -26.26
C THR A 71 41.24 -19.65 -25.23
N CYS A 72 41.44 -18.86 -24.18
CA CYS A 72 40.35 -18.14 -23.54
C CYS A 72 40.39 -16.72 -24.12
N ARG A 73 39.25 -16.22 -24.62
CA ARG A 73 39.15 -14.82 -25.03
C ARG A 73 39.67 -13.93 -23.89
N PRO A 74 40.45 -12.87 -24.15
CA PRO A 74 40.69 -11.86 -23.13
C PRO A 74 39.34 -11.36 -22.63
N PHE A 75 39.21 -11.13 -21.32
CA PHE A 75 37.99 -10.57 -20.76
C PHE A 75 37.75 -9.20 -21.38
N ASP A 76 36.64 -9.04 -22.10
CA ASP A 76 36.24 -7.74 -22.64
C ASP A 76 36.10 -6.74 -21.48
N LEU A 77 36.71 -5.56 -21.67
CA LEU A 77 36.59 -4.45 -20.72
C LEU A 77 35.11 -4.07 -20.62
N LEU A 78 34.59 -4.01 -19.39
CA LEU A 78 33.22 -3.60 -19.13
C LEU A 78 33.02 -2.18 -19.69
N GLN A 79 32.04 -2.02 -20.57
CA GLN A 79 31.73 -0.71 -21.13
C GLN A 79 30.88 0.07 -20.13
N PRO A 80 31.12 1.39 -19.94
CA PRO A 80 30.18 2.23 -19.21
C PRO A 80 28.79 2.15 -19.85
N SER A 81 27.73 2.37 -19.07
CA SER A 81 26.36 2.48 -19.63
C SER A 81 26.19 3.79 -20.41
N HIS A 82 26.74 3.82 -21.63
CA HIS A 82 26.70 4.96 -22.54
C HIS A 82 25.29 5.19 -23.10
N ASP A 83 24.53 6.07 -22.44
CA ASP A 83 23.34 6.76 -22.97
C ASP A 83 23.33 8.25 -22.55
N ALA A 84 24.45 8.82 -22.07
CA ALA A 84 24.52 10.20 -21.55
C ALA A 84 25.94 10.84 -21.52
N ALA A 85 26.91 10.32 -22.28
CA ALA A 85 28.33 10.64 -22.06
C ALA A 85 28.89 11.87 -22.81
N GLU A 86 28.09 12.61 -23.59
CA GLU A 86 28.61 13.71 -24.43
C GLU A 86 28.45 15.13 -23.85
N ASP A 87 27.68 15.34 -22.77
CA ASP A 87 27.42 16.67 -22.18
C ASP A 87 27.97 16.83 -20.74
N TRP A 88 29.26 16.55 -20.51
CA TRP A 88 29.85 16.53 -19.16
C TRP A 88 31.17 17.31 -18.97
N VAL A 89 31.15 18.62 -19.19
CA VAL A 89 32.17 19.57 -18.65
C VAL A 89 31.56 20.84 -18.04
N THR A 90 30.40 21.31 -18.52
CA THR A 90 29.92 22.68 -18.25
C THR A 90 28.81 22.81 -17.20
N THR A 91 27.97 21.79 -16.99
CA THR A 91 26.71 21.96 -16.22
C THR A 91 26.89 21.80 -14.69
N THR A 92 27.86 21.01 -14.24
CA THR A 92 27.98 20.60 -12.82
C THR A 92 28.54 21.68 -11.88
N LYS A 93 29.07 22.80 -12.40
CA LYS A 93 29.61 23.91 -11.59
C LYS A 93 28.60 24.99 -11.20
N GLN A 94 27.34 24.92 -11.66
CA GLN A 94 26.32 25.96 -11.39
C GLN A 94 25.25 25.57 -10.35
N GLN A 95 25.28 24.36 -9.77
CA GLN A 95 24.28 23.90 -8.79
C GLN A 95 24.81 23.74 -7.34
N ALA A 96 26.00 24.26 -7.04
CA ALA A 96 26.57 24.19 -5.69
C ALA A 96 25.96 25.21 -4.70
N ASP A 97 25.41 26.35 -5.18
CA ASP A 97 24.94 27.48 -4.36
C ASP A 97 23.42 27.71 -4.45
N ALA A 98 22.62 26.65 -4.34
CA ALA A 98 21.17 26.76 -4.19
C ALA A 98 20.75 26.57 -2.73
N THR A 99 20.19 27.61 -2.11
CA THR A 99 19.67 27.61 -0.73
C THR A 99 18.71 26.43 -0.49
N SER A 100 18.97 25.66 0.56
CA SER A 100 18.41 24.32 0.75
C SER A 100 16.91 24.30 1.05
N GLN A 101 16.07 24.26 0.02
CA GLN A 101 14.71 23.73 0.18
C GLN A 101 14.79 22.23 0.50
N PRO A 102 14.01 21.72 1.48
CA PRO A 102 14.00 20.29 1.78
C PRO A 102 13.43 19.53 0.58
N SER A 103 14.13 18.47 0.16
CA SER A 103 13.65 17.55 -0.89
C SER A 103 12.23 17.06 -0.58
N VAL A 104 11.40 16.85 -1.61
CA VAL A 104 10.05 16.28 -1.49
C VAL A 104 10.07 14.91 -0.78
N TRP A 105 11.19 14.19 -0.87
CA TRP A 105 11.46 12.92 -0.18
C TRP A 105 11.84 13.06 1.31
N SER A 106 11.94 14.29 1.83
CA SER A 106 12.29 14.54 3.23
C SER A 106 11.23 13.99 4.18
N GLY A 107 11.66 13.26 5.21
CA GLY A 107 10.77 12.63 6.17
C GLY A 107 9.88 11.51 5.60
N PHE A 108 10.10 11.01 4.37
CA PHE A 108 9.24 10.01 3.73
C PHE A 108 9.01 8.73 4.56
N TYR A 109 10.00 8.33 5.36
CA TYR A 109 9.88 7.19 6.28
C TYR A 109 8.98 7.44 7.50
N ASN A 110 8.77 8.70 7.90
CA ASN A 110 7.86 9.13 8.97
C ASN A 110 6.44 9.41 8.47
N LYS A 111 6.26 9.72 7.17
CA LYS A 111 4.95 9.95 6.55
C LYS A 111 4.03 8.73 6.66
N THR A 112 2.72 8.97 6.75
CA THR A 112 1.67 7.95 6.61
C THR A 112 1.67 7.33 5.21
N LEU A 113 0.93 6.22 5.01
CA LEU A 113 0.84 5.61 3.68
C LEU A 113 0.21 6.57 2.65
N ARG A 114 -0.86 7.29 3.01
CA ARG A 114 -1.53 8.22 2.08
C ARG A 114 -0.60 9.35 1.65
N GLU A 115 0.08 10.00 2.59
CA GLU A 115 1.06 11.05 2.27
C GLU A 115 2.21 10.56 1.36
N ARG A 116 2.65 9.30 1.50
CA ARG A 116 3.67 8.71 0.61
C ARG A 116 3.13 8.51 -0.80
N LEU A 117 1.87 8.09 -0.94
CA LEU A 117 1.18 7.94 -2.21
C LEU A 117 0.91 9.30 -2.87
N ASP A 118 0.59 10.34 -2.10
CA ASP A 118 0.41 11.71 -2.61
C ASP A 118 1.75 12.30 -3.10
N VAL A 119 2.85 12.09 -2.37
CA VAL A 119 4.21 12.43 -2.81
C VAL A 119 4.57 11.69 -4.11
N LEU A 120 4.26 10.39 -4.21
CA LEU A 120 4.45 9.60 -5.43
C LEU A 120 3.64 10.15 -6.62
N ALA A 121 2.38 10.52 -6.39
CA ALA A 121 1.51 11.09 -7.41
C ALA A 121 1.97 12.47 -7.90
N LEU A 122 2.62 13.26 -7.04
CA LEU A 122 3.24 14.54 -7.37
C LEU A 122 4.57 14.36 -8.14
N MET A 123 5.41 13.43 -7.71
CA MET A 123 6.72 13.18 -8.33
C MET A 123 6.64 12.43 -9.67
N TYR A 124 5.60 11.60 -9.86
CA TYR A 124 5.39 10.82 -11.08
C TYR A 124 3.97 11.00 -11.66
N PRO A 125 3.59 12.21 -12.13
CA PRO A 125 2.22 12.48 -12.60
C PRO A 125 1.75 11.54 -13.72
N ARG A 126 2.69 11.06 -14.56
CA ARG A 126 2.42 10.13 -15.67
C ARG A 126 1.93 8.74 -15.21
N LEU A 127 2.07 8.38 -13.93
CA LEU A 127 1.43 7.17 -13.39
C LEU A 127 -0.10 7.26 -13.48
N LYS A 128 -0.69 8.45 -13.47
CA LYS A 128 -2.14 8.64 -13.70
C LYS A 128 -2.55 8.44 -15.17
N SER A 129 -1.65 8.69 -16.14
CA SER A 129 -1.96 8.71 -17.57
C SER A 129 -1.64 7.41 -18.34
N LEU A 130 -0.94 6.45 -17.72
CA LEU A 130 -0.58 5.16 -18.34
C LEU A 130 -1.78 4.31 -18.80
N LYS A 131 -3.02 4.67 -18.41
CA LYS A 131 -4.26 4.03 -18.87
C LYS A 131 -4.58 4.23 -20.36
N LEU A 132 -4.07 5.28 -21.03
CA LEU A 132 -4.59 5.73 -22.33
C LEU A 132 -3.90 5.18 -23.59
N GLN A 133 -2.72 4.57 -23.49
CA GLN A 133 -1.94 4.17 -24.69
C GLN A 133 -2.08 2.71 -25.11
N GLN A 134 -2.75 1.85 -24.32
CA GLN A 134 -3.01 0.45 -24.68
C GLN A 134 -4.42 0.18 -25.23
N ALA A 135 -5.32 1.17 -25.24
CA ALA A 135 -6.68 1.03 -25.75
C ALA A 135 -6.82 1.14 -27.29
N ASN A 136 -5.80 1.64 -27.99
CA ASN A 136 -5.83 1.85 -29.46
C ASN A 136 -5.34 0.62 -30.26
N GLY A 137 -5.32 -0.57 -29.65
CA GLY A 137 -4.94 -1.82 -30.29
C GLY A 137 -6.05 -2.86 -30.19
N THR A 138 -6.72 -3.12 -31.31
CA THR A 138 -7.78 -4.14 -31.53
C THR A 138 -9.08 -4.00 -30.72
N GLU A 139 -10.17 -3.77 -31.44
CA GLU A 139 -11.54 -3.88 -30.94
C GLU A 139 -11.86 -5.34 -30.57
N THR A 140 -12.11 -5.61 -29.28
CA THR A 140 -13.07 -6.64 -28.82
C THR A 140 -13.33 -6.41 -27.34
N GLY A 141 -14.59 -6.30 -26.95
CA GLY A 141 -14.98 -5.80 -25.64
C GLY A 141 -14.65 -6.74 -24.47
N VAL A 142 -13.98 -6.18 -23.46
CA VAL A 142 -14.05 -6.65 -22.06
C VAL A 142 -14.17 -5.40 -21.20
N ASP A 143 -15.19 -5.31 -20.36
CA ASP A 143 -15.41 -4.15 -19.49
C ASP A 143 -14.20 -3.88 -18.59
N MET A 144 -13.49 -2.77 -18.85
CA MET A 144 -12.43 -2.29 -17.97
C MET A 144 -13.00 -1.34 -16.92
N LEU A 145 -12.99 -1.82 -15.67
CA LEU A 145 -13.40 -1.09 -14.48
C LEU A 145 -12.80 0.32 -14.40
N LEU A 146 -13.66 1.33 -14.22
CA LEU A 146 -13.30 2.70 -13.90
C LEU A 146 -12.66 2.80 -12.51
N LEU A 147 -11.34 2.65 -12.46
CA LEU A 147 -10.56 2.77 -11.23
C LEU A 147 -10.34 4.24 -10.83
N SER A 148 -11.07 4.71 -9.81
CA SER A 148 -11.06 6.08 -9.26
C SER A 148 -9.86 6.41 -8.35
N GLU A 149 -9.10 5.43 -7.87
CA GLU A 149 -7.91 5.63 -7.03
C GLU A 149 -6.64 5.05 -7.71
N PRO A 150 -5.83 5.85 -8.44
CA PRO A 150 -4.67 5.34 -9.18
C PRO A 150 -3.51 4.83 -8.30
N ALA A 151 -3.41 5.31 -7.06
CA ALA A 151 -2.28 5.01 -6.18
C ALA A 151 -2.50 3.78 -5.28
N ALA A 152 -3.76 3.41 -5.02
CA ALA A 152 -4.14 2.31 -4.13
C ALA A 152 -3.90 0.90 -4.71
N LYS A 153 -3.52 0.79 -6.00
CA LYS A 153 -3.35 -0.48 -6.72
C LYS A 153 -1.92 -0.74 -7.21
N LEU A 154 -0.95 -0.02 -6.65
CA LEU A 154 0.47 -0.17 -7.00
C LEU A 154 1.01 -1.54 -6.52
N GLY A 155 1.07 -2.51 -7.43
CA GLY A 155 1.52 -3.88 -7.15
C GLY A 155 0.40 -4.92 -7.05
N GLU A 156 -0.86 -4.56 -7.30
CA GLU A 156 -1.95 -5.54 -7.33
C GLU A 156 -1.89 -6.41 -8.60
N LEU A 157 -2.00 -7.73 -8.43
CA LEU A 157 -2.15 -8.70 -9.52
C LEU A 157 -3.57 -9.27 -9.48
N PRO A 158 -4.42 -9.05 -10.51
CA PRO A 158 -5.74 -9.64 -10.57
C PRO A 158 -5.66 -11.17 -10.58
N LEU A 159 -6.51 -11.85 -9.78
CA LEU A 159 -6.49 -13.31 -9.64
C LEU A 159 -6.67 -14.04 -10.99
N ARG A 160 -7.50 -13.49 -11.90
CA ARG A 160 -7.65 -14.01 -13.28
C ARG A 160 -6.32 -13.99 -14.05
N THR A 161 -5.50 -12.96 -13.86
CA THR A 161 -4.18 -12.85 -14.48
C THR A 161 -3.19 -13.81 -13.82
N ALA A 162 -3.19 -13.91 -12.49
CA ALA A 162 -2.36 -14.87 -11.77
C ALA A 162 -2.61 -16.33 -12.21
N ASN A 163 -3.88 -16.70 -12.41
CA ASN A 163 -4.28 -18.02 -12.91
C ASN A 163 -3.85 -18.30 -14.37
N LEU A 164 -3.42 -17.29 -15.12
CA LEU A 164 -2.85 -17.45 -16.46
C LEU A 164 -1.31 -17.40 -16.45
N MET A 165 -0.69 -17.12 -15.29
CA MET A 165 0.76 -17.02 -15.14
C MET A 165 1.41 -18.29 -14.58
N ILE A 166 0.68 -19.11 -13.82
CA ILE A 166 1.13 -20.38 -13.22
C ILE A 166 0.00 -21.41 -13.17
N GLU A 167 0.37 -22.68 -13.10
CA GLU A 167 -0.54 -23.80 -12.85
C GLU A 167 -1.01 -23.82 -11.38
N ASN A 168 -2.18 -24.44 -11.13
CA ASN A 168 -2.74 -24.66 -9.78
C ASN A 168 -2.89 -23.37 -8.92
N CYS A 169 -3.14 -22.23 -9.56
CA CYS A 169 -3.31 -20.94 -8.88
C CYS A 169 -4.58 -20.91 -8.02
N ILE A 170 -4.43 -20.69 -6.71
CA ILE A 170 -5.54 -20.54 -5.74
C ILE A 170 -5.64 -19.14 -5.11
N GLY A 171 -4.69 -18.25 -5.40
CA GLY A 171 -4.60 -16.93 -4.75
C GLY A 171 -3.36 -16.15 -5.18
N VAL A 172 -3.20 -14.96 -4.62
CA VAL A 172 -2.02 -14.09 -4.80
C VAL A 172 -1.46 -13.74 -3.42
N LEU A 173 -0.15 -13.94 -3.23
CA LEU A 173 0.56 -13.53 -2.02
C LEU A 173 1.31 -12.21 -2.30
N GLY A 174 0.95 -11.15 -1.58
CA GLY A 174 1.61 -9.85 -1.69
C GLY A 174 2.84 -9.74 -0.77
N VAL A 175 3.88 -9.06 -1.25
CA VAL A 175 5.09 -8.69 -0.48
C VAL A 175 5.14 -7.16 -0.35
N PRO A 176 5.57 -6.58 0.78
CA PRO A 176 5.60 -5.12 0.96
C PRO A 176 6.46 -4.41 -0.10
N LEU A 177 5.87 -3.42 -0.78
CA LEU A 177 6.55 -2.59 -1.77
C LEU A 177 6.98 -1.24 -1.15
N GLY A 178 8.28 -0.98 -1.17
CA GLY A 178 8.91 0.28 -0.73
C GLY A 178 9.68 0.98 -1.84
N LEU A 179 10.30 2.11 -1.48
CA LEU A 179 11.18 2.88 -2.36
C LEU A 179 12.55 3.08 -1.70
N GLY A 180 13.60 2.60 -2.37
CA GLY A 180 14.98 3.03 -2.15
C GLY A 180 15.16 4.45 -2.66
N LEU A 181 15.50 5.39 -1.76
CA LEU A 181 15.59 6.81 -2.06
C LEU A 181 17.04 7.30 -2.05
N ASN A 182 17.27 8.48 -2.67
CA ASN A 182 18.57 9.17 -2.74
C ASN A 182 19.63 8.44 -3.60
N PHE A 183 19.23 7.56 -4.51
CA PHE A 183 20.17 6.94 -5.46
C PHE A 183 20.52 7.94 -6.56
N VAL A 184 21.82 8.16 -6.76
CA VAL A 184 22.39 8.80 -7.94
C VAL A 184 23.23 7.73 -8.62
N ILE A 185 22.87 7.33 -9.84
CA ILE A 185 23.51 6.25 -10.59
C ILE A 185 23.81 6.79 -11.98
N ASP A 186 25.09 6.78 -12.37
CA ASP A 186 25.59 7.33 -13.64
C ASP A 186 25.07 8.77 -13.88
N GLY A 187 25.15 9.59 -12.83
CA GLY A 187 24.66 10.97 -12.79
C GLY A 187 23.14 11.16 -12.68
N LYS A 188 22.34 10.10 -12.81
CA LYS A 188 20.87 10.17 -12.79
C LYS A 188 20.30 9.93 -11.39
N SER A 189 19.49 10.87 -10.90
CA SER A 189 18.74 10.71 -9.64
C SER A 189 17.53 9.79 -9.84
N LEU A 190 17.47 8.71 -9.05
CA LEU A 190 16.46 7.66 -9.16
C LEU A 190 15.79 7.35 -7.81
N SER A 191 14.50 7.03 -7.86
CA SER A 191 13.78 6.32 -6.79
C SER A 191 13.62 4.88 -7.24
N ILE A 192 13.98 3.92 -6.40
CA ILE A 192 14.07 2.52 -6.79
C ILE A 192 12.99 1.70 -6.09
N PRO A 193 12.03 1.10 -6.80
CA PRO A 193 11.07 0.15 -6.22
C PRO A 193 11.78 -1.07 -5.64
N MET A 194 11.42 -1.44 -4.41
CA MET A 194 11.99 -2.56 -3.67
C MET A 194 10.86 -3.34 -2.98
N ALA A 195 10.66 -4.62 -3.34
CA ALA A 195 9.63 -5.49 -2.79
C ALA A 195 10.27 -6.54 -1.88
N VAL A 196 10.12 -6.38 -0.57
CA VAL A 196 10.80 -7.23 0.44
C VAL A 196 10.05 -7.19 1.77
N GLU A 197 9.95 -8.34 2.44
CA GLU A 197 9.35 -8.50 3.76
C GLU A 197 10.32 -8.20 4.91
N GLU A 198 11.63 -8.37 4.67
CA GLU A 198 12.66 -8.18 5.70
C GLU A 198 12.75 -6.71 6.17
N PRO A 199 12.61 -6.47 7.49
CA PRO A 199 12.77 -5.15 8.08
C PRO A 199 14.10 -4.47 7.74
N SER A 200 14.09 -3.13 7.74
CA SER A 200 15.28 -2.28 7.56
C SER A 200 15.98 -2.34 6.19
N VAL A 201 15.69 -3.27 5.30
CA VAL A 201 16.37 -3.40 3.99
C VAL A 201 16.27 -2.10 3.17
N VAL A 202 15.06 -1.63 2.88
CA VAL A 202 14.82 -0.40 2.10
C VAL A 202 15.42 0.85 2.78
N ALA A 203 15.42 0.88 4.11
CA ALA A 203 15.98 1.99 4.89
C ALA A 203 17.52 2.01 4.87
N ALA A 204 18.15 0.84 4.93
CA ALA A 204 19.60 0.66 4.83
C ALA A 204 20.10 1.09 3.45
N ALA A 205 19.50 0.58 2.38
CA ALA A 205 19.77 0.99 1.00
C ALA A 205 19.65 2.51 0.82
N SER A 206 18.53 3.10 1.26
CA SER A 206 18.28 4.55 1.16
C SER A 206 19.30 5.39 1.95
N SER A 207 19.74 4.91 3.11
CA SER A 207 20.73 5.60 3.95
C SER A 207 22.16 5.46 3.42
N ALA A 208 22.49 4.36 2.77
CA ALA A 208 23.77 4.19 2.08
C ALA A 208 23.82 5.09 0.83
N ALA A 209 22.79 5.01 -0.01
CA ALA A 209 22.67 5.83 -1.22
C ALA A 209 22.79 7.32 -0.92
N LYS A 210 22.13 7.82 0.14
CA LYS A 210 22.25 9.22 0.57
C LYS A 210 23.68 9.62 0.94
N LEU A 211 24.46 8.75 1.58
CA LEU A 211 25.86 9.05 1.88
C LEU A 211 26.72 9.02 0.61
N VAL A 212 26.56 7.98 -0.21
CA VAL A 212 27.29 7.82 -1.47
C VAL A 212 27.04 9.02 -2.41
N ALA A 213 25.79 9.46 -2.57
CA ALA A 213 25.47 10.64 -3.37
C ALA A 213 26.07 11.94 -2.79
N ASN A 214 25.83 12.22 -1.50
CA ASN A 214 26.25 13.49 -0.89
C ASN A 214 27.78 13.62 -0.67
N ALA A 215 28.47 12.50 -0.45
CA ALA A 215 29.91 12.49 -0.16
C ALA A 215 30.75 12.15 -1.39
N GLY A 216 30.24 11.29 -2.27
CA GLY A 216 30.97 10.58 -3.33
C GLY A 216 30.44 10.74 -4.75
N GLY A 217 29.44 11.60 -4.97
CA GLY A 217 28.88 11.88 -6.30
C GLY A 217 27.89 10.84 -6.83
N GLY A 218 27.82 9.63 -6.26
CA GLY A 218 26.90 8.57 -6.65
C GLY A 218 27.58 7.23 -6.91
N PHE A 219 26.85 6.34 -7.58
CA PHE A 219 27.34 5.07 -8.09
C PHE A 219 27.65 5.18 -9.58
N HIS A 220 28.70 4.50 -10.03
CA HIS A 220 29.09 4.37 -11.43
C HIS A 220 28.92 2.92 -11.85
N THR A 221 28.39 2.67 -13.05
CA THR A 221 28.08 1.32 -13.53
C THR A 221 28.67 1.00 -14.90
N SER A 222 28.97 -0.28 -15.11
CA SER A 222 29.48 -0.80 -16.38
C SER A 222 29.01 -2.23 -16.61
N THR A 223 28.89 -2.64 -17.88
CA THR A 223 28.31 -3.94 -18.26
C THR A 223 29.10 -4.59 -19.40
N SER A 224 29.06 -5.92 -19.51
CA SER A 224 29.66 -6.67 -20.63
C SER A 224 28.70 -6.90 -21.81
N GLY A 225 27.48 -6.32 -21.77
CA GLY A 225 26.43 -6.57 -22.75
C GLY A 225 25.42 -7.66 -22.34
N ASN A 226 24.50 -7.99 -23.25
CA ASN A 226 23.33 -8.84 -22.97
C ASN A 226 23.46 -10.23 -23.61
N VAL A 227 24.61 -10.88 -23.44
CA VAL A 227 24.91 -12.19 -24.05
C VAL A 227 24.55 -13.32 -23.09
N MET A 228 23.59 -14.16 -23.49
CA MET A 228 23.22 -15.39 -22.80
C MET A 228 23.87 -16.60 -23.50
N THR A 229 24.27 -17.61 -22.73
CA THR A 229 24.81 -18.87 -23.27
C THR A 229 23.81 -20.00 -23.11
N SER A 230 23.59 -20.77 -24.17
CA SER A 230 22.99 -22.12 -24.08
C SER A 230 24.00 -23.22 -24.36
N GLN A 231 23.68 -24.41 -23.88
CA GLN A 231 24.54 -25.58 -23.86
C GLN A 231 23.84 -26.72 -24.60
N ILE A 232 24.55 -27.35 -25.54
CA ILE A 232 24.19 -28.62 -26.15
C ILE A 232 25.20 -29.65 -25.64
N GLN A 233 24.75 -30.55 -24.77
CA GLN A 233 25.55 -31.69 -24.32
C GLN A 233 25.64 -32.71 -25.45
N LEU A 234 26.85 -33.15 -25.78
CA LEU A 234 27.09 -34.27 -26.69
C LEU A 234 27.51 -35.50 -25.87
N VAL A 235 26.91 -36.63 -26.21
CA VAL A 235 27.05 -37.93 -25.57
C VAL A 235 27.46 -38.94 -26.64
N ASP A 236 28.14 -40.01 -26.23
CA ASP A 236 28.64 -41.08 -27.11
C ASP A 236 29.67 -40.61 -28.18
N THR A 237 30.29 -39.44 -27.96
CA THR A 237 31.33 -38.87 -28.82
C THR A 237 32.59 -39.75 -28.82
N LYS A 238 32.86 -40.43 -29.94
CA LYS A 238 34.01 -41.34 -30.09
C LYS A 238 35.37 -40.63 -30.13
N ASP A 239 35.43 -39.48 -30.79
CA ASP A 239 36.64 -38.67 -30.95
C ASP A 239 36.32 -37.21 -30.62
N ILE A 240 36.65 -36.81 -29.39
CA ILE A 240 36.40 -35.46 -28.89
C ILE A 240 37.23 -34.40 -29.64
N PRO A 241 38.55 -34.56 -29.87
CA PRO A 241 39.33 -33.67 -30.75
C PRO A 241 38.71 -33.46 -32.13
N ALA A 242 38.35 -34.53 -32.84
CA ALA A 242 37.75 -34.43 -34.17
C ALA A 242 36.39 -33.72 -34.14
N ALA A 243 35.54 -34.01 -33.15
CA ALA A 243 34.25 -33.34 -32.97
C ALA A 243 34.42 -31.82 -32.68
N ILE A 244 35.41 -31.44 -31.86
CA ILE A 244 35.74 -30.03 -31.60
C ILE A 244 36.15 -29.32 -32.89
N ASP A 245 37.02 -29.93 -33.70
CA ASP A 245 37.49 -29.33 -34.94
C ASP A 245 36.40 -29.30 -36.02
N ALA A 246 35.52 -30.30 -36.08
CA ALA A 246 34.35 -30.30 -36.95
C ALA A 246 33.38 -29.14 -36.64
N ILE A 247 33.16 -28.82 -35.35
CA ILE A 247 32.39 -27.63 -34.93
C ILE A 247 33.12 -26.33 -35.28
N LYS A 248 34.44 -26.22 -35.08
CA LYS A 248 35.21 -25.04 -35.51
C LYS A 248 35.09 -24.80 -37.01
N CYS A 249 35.24 -25.84 -37.82
CA CYS A 249 35.13 -25.75 -39.29
C CYS A 249 33.71 -25.38 -39.77
N ASN A 250 32.67 -25.78 -39.04
CA ASN A 250 31.26 -25.46 -39.36
C ASN A 250 30.72 -24.21 -38.64
N ARG A 251 31.53 -23.52 -37.83
CA ARG A 251 31.16 -22.39 -36.97
C ARG A 251 30.28 -21.35 -37.66
N GLU A 252 30.73 -20.82 -38.80
CA GLU A 252 29.98 -19.78 -39.55
C GLU A 252 28.67 -20.33 -40.15
N ARG A 253 28.63 -21.60 -40.54
CA ARG A 253 27.40 -22.27 -41.02
C ARG A 253 26.39 -22.41 -39.88
N LEU A 254 26.82 -22.87 -38.72
CA LEU A 254 25.98 -23.02 -37.52
C LEU A 254 25.46 -21.65 -37.02
N LEU A 255 26.31 -20.62 -36.98
CA LEU A 255 25.89 -19.25 -36.67
C LEU A 255 24.91 -18.68 -37.71
N SER A 256 25.08 -19.03 -38.99
CA SER A 256 24.13 -18.64 -40.05
C SER A 256 22.76 -19.29 -39.86
N ILE A 257 22.71 -20.61 -39.59
CA ILE A 257 21.48 -21.36 -39.31
C ILE A 257 20.77 -20.78 -38.09
N ALA A 258 21.50 -20.58 -36.98
CA ALA A 258 20.96 -20.00 -35.76
C ALA A 258 20.32 -18.62 -36.00
N ASN A 259 21.01 -17.74 -36.72
CA ASN A 259 20.54 -16.37 -36.95
C ASN A 259 19.43 -16.26 -38.02
N ARG A 260 19.44 -17.09 -39.05
CA ARG A 260 18.45 -17.02 -40.15
C ARG A 260 17.18 -17.81 -39.86
N THR A 261 17.30 -18.98 -39.25
CA THR A 261 16.20 -19.94 -39.11
C THR A 261 15.64 -19.96 -37.69
N LEU A 262 16.51 -19.96 -36.66
CA LEU A 262 16.09 -20.22 -35.27
C LEU A 262 15.77 -18.95 -34.47
N CYS A 263 16.53 -17.86 -34.65
CA CYS A 263 16.29 -16.58 -33.98
C CYS A 263 16.19 -15.34 -34.91
N PRO A 264 15.52 -15.42 -36.09
CA PRO A 264 15.51 -14.31 -37.07
C PRO A 264 14.95 -13.00 -36.52
N ASN A 265 13.98 -13.06 -35.61
CA ASN A 265 13.42 -11.86 -34.96
C ASN A 265 14.40 -11.21 -33.97
N MET A 266 15.31 -11.97 -33.37
CA MET A 266 16.39 -11.41 -32.56
C MET A 266 17.46 -10.78 -33.45
N LYS A 267 17.84 -11.46 -34.55
CA LYS A 267 18.81 -10.92 -35.50
C LYS A 267 18.36 -9.62 -36.15
N LYS A 268 17.07 -9.51 -36.51
CA LYS A 268 16.44 -8.26 -37.02
C LYS A 268 16.51 -7.08 -36.03
N ARG A 269 16.66 -7.35 -34.73
CA ARG A 269 16.77 -6.32 -33.66
C ARG A 269 18.22 -5.97 -33.30
N GLY A 270 19.20 -6.51 -34.03
CA GLY A 270 20.64 -6.27 -33.83
C GLY A 270 21.36 -7.38 -33.06
N GLY A 271 20.66 -8.23 -32.31
CA GLY A 271 21.24 -9.34 -31.54
C GLY A 271 21.41 -10.64 -32.34
N GLY A 272 21.09 -11.77 -31.71
CA GLY A 272 21.16 -13.11 -32.30
C GLY A 272 22.40 -13.89 -31.86
N ALA A 273 22.66 -15.05 -32.47
CA ALA A 273 23.83 -15.87 -32.13
C ALA A 273 25.13 -15.16 -32.54
N VAL A 274 26.07 -15.04 -31.60
CA VAL A 274 27.34 -14.31 -31.73
C VAL A 274 28.58 -15.19 -31.61
N ASP A 275 28.50 -16.32 -30.91
CA ASP A 275 29.60 -17.29 -30.82
C ASP A 275 29.10 -18.73 -30.71
N ILE A 276 29.93 -19.67 -31.13
CA ILE A 276 29.78 -21.11 -30.87
C ILE A 276 31.16 -21.72 -30.62
N TYR A 277 31.30 -22.43 -29.50
CA TYR A 277 32.56 -23.04 -29.07
C TYR A 277 32.32 -24.30 -28.24
N CYS A 278 33.36 -25.13 -28.10
CA CYS A 278 33.29 -26.38 -27.36
C CYS A 278 34.04 -26.31 -26.02
N ARG A 279 33.53 -27.03 -25.03
CA ARG A 279 34.16 -27.26 -23.74
C ARG A 279 34.12 -28.75 -23.41
N VAL A 280 35.26 -29.32 -23.04
CA VAL A 280 35.33 -30.68 -22.48
C VAL A 280 35.16 -30.60 -20.97
N VAL A 281 34.34 -31.49 -20.40
CA VAL A 281 34.09 -31.58 -18.96
C VAL A 281 34.38 -33.02 -18.52
N SER A 282 35.25 -33.20 -17.52
CA SER A 282 35.61 -34.52 -16.99
C SER A 282 35.83 -34.48 -15.47
N GLN A 283 35.58 -35.63 -14.82
CA GLN A 283 35.82 -35.83 -13.38
C GLN A 283 37.30 -35.61 -13.01
N ALA A 284 38.23 -36.00 -13.90
CA ALA A 284 39.67 -35.77 -13.72
C ALA A 284 40.03 -34.27 -13.76
N ALA A 285 39.44 -33.49 -14.67
CA ALA A 285 39.63 -32.04 -14.71
C ALA A 285 39.04 -31.34 -13.47
N ARG A 286 37.92 -31.85 -12.92
CA ARG A 286 37.38 -31.38 -11.63
C ARG A 286 38.39 -31.61 -10.51
N SER A 287 38.89 -32.84 -10.38
CA SER A 287 39.82 -33.24 -9.31
C SER A 287 41.15 -32.47 -9.38
N ALA A 288 41.70 -32.26 -10.58
CA ALA A 288 42.92 -31.47 -10.78
C ALA A 288 42.71 -29.97 -10.44
N ALA A 289 41.55 -29.40 -10.77
CA ALA A 289 41.22 -28.02 -10.40
C ALA A 289 41.03 -27.86 -8.87
N THR A 290 40.40 -28.83 -8.20
CA THR A 290 40.26 -28.85 -6.74
C THR A 290 41.62 -28.98 -6.05
N ALA A 291 42.50 -29.86 -6.54
CA ALA A 291 43.85 -30.03 -6.01
C ALA A 291 44.72 -28.77 -6.19
N ALA A 292 44.63 -28.10 -7.34
CA ALA A 292 45.35 -26.85 -7.61
C ALA A 292 44.82 -25.62 -6.85
N ALA A 293 43.59 -25.67 -6.33
CA ALA A 293 42.99 -24.60 -5.53
C ALA A 293 43.39 -24.63 -4.04
N GLY A 294 44.02 -25.73 -3.57
CA GLY A 294 44.66 -25.84 -2.25
C GLY A 294 43.75 -25.74 -1.01
N SER A 295 42.45 -25.49 -1.15
CA SER A 295 41.57 -25.10 -0.04
C SER A 295 40.77 -26.25 0.57
N THR A 296 41.39 -27.04 1.45
CA THR A 296 40.66 -27.83 2.47
C THR A 296 40.26 -26.94 3.65
N TRP A 297 39.63 -25.80 3.37
CA TRP A 297 39.17 -24.82 4.38
C TRP A 297 38.05 -25.37 5.27
N TYR A 298 37.37 -26.40 4.78
CA TYR A 298 36.28 -27.11 5.41
C TYR A 298 36.64 -28.60 5.46
N THR A 299 36.41 -29.24 6.61
CA THR A 299 36.53 -30.69 6.78
C THR A 299 35.11 -31.26 6.71
N PRO A 300 34.76 -32.06 5.68
CA PRO A 300 33.45 -32.67 5.59
C PRO A 300 33.16 -33.58 6.79
N CYS A 301 31.91 -33.63 7.21
CA CYS A 301 31.46 -34.66 8.16
C CYS A 301 31.34 -36.02 7.44
N ASP A 302 31.48 -37.12 8.19
CA ASP A 302 31.40 -38.49 7.65
C ASP A 302 30.04 -38.84 7.00
N ASP A 303 28.99 -38.06 7.31
CA ASP A 303 27.63 -38.18 6.79
C ASP A 303 27.31 -37.23 5.61
N GLU A 304 28.28 -36.43 5.16
CA GLU A 304 28.05 -35.44 4.11
C GLU A 304 27.96 -36.06 2.70
N LEU A 305 26.96 -35.61 1.92
CA LEU A 305 26.64 -36.18 0.62
C LEU A 305 27.69 -35.82 -0.45
N VAL A 306 28.71 -36.66 -0.62
CA VAL A 306 29.74 -36.49 -1.66
C VAL A 306 29.16 -36.76 -3.06
N VAL A 307 28.80 -35.68 -3.78
CA VAL A 307 28.29 -35.78 -5.16
C VAL A 307 29.44 -35.98 -6.16
N ASN A 308 29.63 -37.24 -6.56
CA ASN A 308 30.46 -37.66 -7.67
C ASN A 308 29.61 -37.97 -8.91
N ALA A 309 30.22 -37.90 -10.11
CA ALA A 309 29.64 -38.55 -11.27
C ALA A 309 29.53 -40.06 -11.02
N SER A 310 28.48 -40.69 -11.54
CA SER A 310 28.20 -42.12 -11.35
C SER A 310 29.35 -43.03 -11.80
N GLU A 311 30.15 -42.57 -12.78
CA GLU A 311 31.35 -43.24 -13.27
C GLU A 311 32.56 -42.29 -13.24
N PRO A 312 33.72 -42.69 -12.68
CA PRO A 312 34.88 -41.80 -12.55
C PRO A 312 35.52 -41.36 -13.87
N GLN A 313 35.26 -42.06 -14.98
CA GLN A 313 35.84 -41.76 -16.29
C GLN A 313 34.92 -40.96 -17.22
N THR A 314 33.70 -40.60 -16.80
CA THR A 314 32.77 -39.88 -17.68
C THR A 314 33.36 -38.56 -18.17
N GLN A 315 33.35 -38.39 -19.50
CA GLN A 315 33.70 -37.14 -20.17
C GLN A 315 32.50 -36.68 -21.00
N PHE A 316 32.21 -35.38 -20.96
CA PHE A 316 31.21 -34.75 -21.79
C PHE A 316 31.86 -33.71 -22.69
N LEU A 317 31.50 -33.74 -23.97
CA LEU A 317 31.71 -32.61 -24.87
C LEU A 317 30.47 -31.73 -24.81
N VAL A 318 30.63 -30.45 -24.47
CA VAL A 318 29.53 -29.48 -24.40
C VAL A 318 29.77 -28.39 -25.41
N VAL A 319 28.84 -28.19 -26.34
CA VAL A 319 28.84 -27.06 -27.27
C VAL A 319 28.11 -25.91 -26.59
N HIS A 320 28.79 -24.79 -26.41
CA HIS A 320 28.21 -23.52 -25.95
C HIS A 320 27.84 -22.67 -27.16
N VAL A 321 26.66 -22.06 -27.13
CA VAL A 321 26.20 -21.07 -28.11
C VAL A 321 25.90 -19.78 -27.37
N ASP A 322 26.63 -18.72 -27.70
CA ASP A 322 26.42 -17.39 -27.13
C ASP A 322 25.49 -16.59 -28.03
N VAL A 323 24.48 -15.96 -27.42
CA VAL A 323 23.41 -15.24 -28.10
C VAL A 323 23.21 -13.88 -27.43
N ASP A 324 23.32 -12.80 -28.20
CA ASP A 324 22.85 -11.47 -27.74
C ASP A 324 21.32 -11.47 -27.79
N VAL A 325 20.70 -11.31 -26.61
CA VAL A 325 19.25 -11.35 -26.43
C VAL A 325 18.62 -9.96 -26.32
N CYS A 326 19.38 -8.91 -26.66
CA CYS A 326 18.99 -7.51 -26.59
C CYS A 326 18.37 -7.17 -25.21
N GLU A 327 17.10 -6.77 -25.19
CA GLU A 327 16.39 -6.30 -24.01
C GLU A 327 15.69 -7.41 -23.19
N ALA A 328 15.82 -8.68 -23.59
CA ALA A 328 15.18 -9.79 -22.91
C ALA A 328 16.10 -10.46 -21.85
N MET A 329 15.49 -11.19 -20.90
CA MET A 329 16.25 -12.17 -20.09
C MET A 329 16.86 -13.26 -20.99
N GLY A 330 16.09 -13.78 -21.95
CA GLY A 330 16.61 -14.55 -23.09
C GLY A 330 16.47 -16.07 -23.03
N ALA A 331 16.06 -16.66 -21.89
CA ALA A 331 16.00 -18.11 -21.67
C ALA A 331 15.35 -18.89 -22.83
N ASN A 332 14.12 -18.53 -23.21
CA ASN A 332 13.40 -19.22 -24.29
C ASN A 332 14.15 -19.15 -25.64
N VAL A 333 14.76 -18.01 -25.96
CA VAL A 333 15.44 -17.81 -27.25
C VAL A 333 16.70 -18.66 -27.34
N VAL A 334 17.49 -18.74 -26.27
CA VAL A 334 18.72 -19.53 -26.26
C VAL A 334 18.44 -21.04 -26.19
N ASN A 335 17.33 -21.45 -25.55
CA ASN A 335 16.83 -22.82 -25.59
C ASN A 335 16.41 -23.21 -27.02
N THR A 336 15.57 -22.41 -27.69
CA THR A 336 15.17 -22.67 -29.10
C THR A 336 16.38 -22.75 -30.05
N VAL A 337 17.41 -21.94 -29.83
CA VAL A 337 18.67 -22.04 -30.61
C VAL A 337 19.43 -23.34 -30.31
N ALA A 338 19.53 -23.76 -29.04
CA ALA A 338 20.19 -25.03 -28.68
C ALA A 338 19.42 -26.25 -29.18
N GLU A 339 18.09 -26.24 -29.10
CA GLU A 339 17.21 -27.27 -29.63
C GLU A 339 17.33 -27.38 -31.15
N GLY A 340 17.16 -26.28 -31.87
CA GLY A 340 17.18 -26.28 -33.34
C GLY A 340 18.55 -26.51 -33.97
N LEU A 341 19.66 -26.26 -33.27
CA LEU A 341 21.00 -26.63 -33.75
C LEU A 341 21.37 -28.09 -33.45
N SER A 342 20.61 -28.78 -32.59
CA SER A 342 21.10 -30.04 -32.01
C SER A 342 21.23 -31.21 -32.99
N GLU A 343 20.39 -31.27 -34.02
CA GLU A 343 20.45 -32.28 -35.08
C GLU A 343 21.71 -32.10 -35.94
N GLU A 344 21.90 -30.90 -36.48
CA GLU A 344 23.06 -30.50 -37.28
C GLU A 344 24.39 -30.67 -36.50
N VAL A 345 24.42 -30.27 -35.23
CA VAL A 345 25.58 -30.48 -34.34
C VAL A 345 25.84 -31.97 -34.12
N SER A 346 24.80 -32.80 -33.95
CA SER A 346 24.93 -34.25 -33.79
C SER A 346 25.51 -34.91 -35.05
N GLU A 347 25.03 -34.51 -36.23
CA GLU A 347 25.50 -35.03 -37.52
C GLU A 347 26.97 -34.66 -37.79
N ILE A 348 27.34 -33.39 -37.63
CA ILE A 348 28.72 -32.90 -37.81
C ILE A 348 29.71 -33.63 -36.89
N THR A 349 29.29 -33.93 -35.65
CA THR A 349 30.16 -34.51 -34.61
C THR A 349 30.04 -36.04 -34.47
N GLN A 350 29.18 -36.68 -35.26
CA GLN A 350 28.86 -38.11 -35.16
C GLN A 350 28.57 -38.54 -33.70
N SER A 351 27.85 -37.67 -32.97
CA SER A 351 27.56 -37.79 -31.54
C SER A 351 26.06 -37.63 -31.30
N ARG A 352 25.57 -37.99 -30.11
CA ARG A 352 24.16 -37.85 -29.74
C ARG A 352 23.93 -36.62 -28.87
N ALA A 353 23.02 -35.74 -29.25
CA ALA A 353 22.58 -34.64 -28.39
C ALA A 353 21.84 -35.13 -27.13
N GLY A 354 22.25 -34.62 -25.97
CA GLY A 354 21.63 -34.82 -24.66
C GLY A 354 20.81 -33.60 -24.24
N LEU A 355 21.22 -32.96 -23.13
CA LEU A 355 20.63 -31.71 -22.65
C LEU A 355 20.85 -30.55 -23.63
N ARG A 356 19.81 -29.73 -23.80
CA ARG A 356 19.77 -28.50 -24.62
C ARG A 356 19.11 -27.41 -23.79
N ILE A 357 19.91 -26.57 -23.13
CA ILE A 357 19.41 -25.68 -22.07
C ILE A 357 20.32 -24.46 -21.87
N LEU A 358 19.77 -23.33 -21.41
CA LEU A 358 20.56 -22.20 -20.93
C LEU A 358 21.46 -22.57 -19.73
N THR A 359 22.56 -21.83 -19.56
CA THR A 359 23.25 -21.73 -18.27
C THR A 359 22.87 -20.41 -17.59
N ASN A 360 22.46 -20.46 -16.32
CA ASN A 360 22.26 -19.23 -15.53
C ASN A 360 23.60 -18.52 -15.23
N LEU A 361 24.72 -19.27 -15.19
CA LEU A 361 26.06 -18.69 -15.08
C LEU A 361 26.50 -18.10 -16.44
N CYS A 362 25.91 -16.97 -16.82
CA CYS A 362 26.24 -16.22 -18.03
C CYS A 362 27.43 -15.28 -17.76
N MET A 363 28.65 -15.81 -17.87
CA MET A 363 29.89 -15.06 -17.65
C MET A 363 30.09 -13.89 -18.61
N GLN A 364 29.37 -13.88 -19.75
CA GLN A 364 29.36 -12.85 -20.79
C GLN A 364 28.32 -11.75 -20.51
N ARG A 365 27.52 -11.86 -19.44
CA ARG A 365 26.50 -10.90 -19.01
C ARG A 365 26.70 -10.51 -17.55
N ARG A 366 27.79 -9.80 -17.30
CA ARG A 366 28.14 -9.24 -15.99
C ARG A 366 27.83 -7.75 -15.97
N ALA A 367 27.42 -7.27 -14.80
CA ALA A 367 27.37 -5.85 -14.50
C ALA A 367 28.25 -5.58 -13.28
N ARG A 368 28.77 -4.36 -13.21
CA ARG A 368 29.58 -3.84 -12.11
C ARG A 368 28.97 -2.53 -11.65
N ALA A 369 28.96 -2.33 -10.33
CA ALA A 369 28.74 -1.03 -9.72
C ALA A 369 29.94 -0.68 -8.83
N GLU A 370 30.28 0.60 -8.74
CA GLU A 370 31.29 1.13 -7.82
C GLU A 370 30.93 2.51 -7.28
N PHE A 371 31.51 2.88 -6.14
CA PHE A 371 31.45 4.21 -5.56
C PHE A 371 32.78 4.57 -4.88
N GLU A 372 33.03 5.87 -4.70
CA GLU A 372 34.13 6.40 -3.88
C GLU A 372 33.56 7.31 -2.79
N ILE A 373 33.98 7.18 -1.53
CA ILE A 373 33.62 8.11 -0.45
C ILE A 373 34.89 8.69 0.18
N PRO A 374 35.10 10.01 0.16
CA PRO A 374 36.19 10.67 0.89
C PRO A 374 36.20 10.28 2.37
N LEU A 375 37.36 9.85 2.88
CA LEU A 375 37.49 9.34 4.26
C LEU A 375 36.92 10.34 5.28
N GLN A 376 37.18 11.63 5.10
CA GLN A 376 36.70 12.71 6.00
C GLN A 376 35.16 12.74 6.12
N LYS A 377 34.43 12.35 5.07
CA LYS A 377 32.96 12.34 5.03
C LYS A 377 32.34 11.01 5.46
N LEU A 378 33.15 9.98 5.75
CA LEU A 378 32.69 8.64 6.13
C LEU A 378 32.35 8.52 7.64
N GLY A 379 32.74 9.51 8.45
CA GLY A 379 32.57 9.50 9.91
C GLY A 379 31.12 9.21 10.35
N TRP A 380 30.97 8.34 11.36
CA TRP A 380 29.65 7.83 11.75
C TRP A 380 29.54 7.57 13.25
N LYS A 381 28.48 8.12 13.87
CA LYS A 381 28.12 7.92 15.29
C LYS A 381 29.29 8.15 16.27
N GLY A 382 30.12 9.16 16.00
CA GLY A 382 31.24 9.54 16.86
C GLY A 382 32.56 8.79 16.59
N VAL A 383 32.61 7.92 15.57
CA VAL A 383 33.86 7.32 15.07
C VAL A 383 34.36 8.11 13.86
N ASP A 384 35.65 8.42 13.81
CA ASP A 384 36.28 9.12 12.68
C ASP A 384 36.14 8.33 11.38
N GLY A 385 36.05 9.04 10.25
CA GLY A 385 35.88 8.39 8.96
C GLY A 385 37.05 7.51 8.53
N SER A 386 38.28 7.80 8.98
CA SER A 386 39.45 6.93 8.76
C SER A 386 39.30 5.60 9.49
N ASP A 387 38.85 5.63 10.75
CA ASP A 387 38.59 4.44 11.55
C ASP A 387 37.39 3.64 11.01
N VAL A 388 36.33 4.32 10.54
CA VAL A 388 35.21 3.65 9.86
C VAL A 388 35.69 2.94 8.59
N ALA A 389 36.57 3.56 7.79
CA ALA A 389 37.15 2.93 6.61
C ALA A 389 37.96 1.68 6.98
N ASN A 390 38.88 1.78 7.94
CA ASN A 390 39.72 0.66 8.38
C ASN A 390 38.87 -0.54 8.85
N ARG A 391 37.83 -0.31 9.66
CA ARG A 391 36.94 -1.40 10.13
C ARG A 391 36.05 -1.97 9.02
N ILE A 392 35.73 -1.21 7.98
CA ILE A 392 35.07 -1.74 6.77
C ILE A 392 36.03 -2.67 6.03
N ILE A 393 37.31 -2.31 5.89
CA ILE A 393 38.35 -3.17 5.29
C ILE A 393 38.56 -4.44 6.12
N GLU A 394 38.62 -4.36 7.45
CA GLU A 394 38.70 -5.54 8.34
C GLU A 394 37.51 -6.50 8.12
N ALA A 395 36.29 -5.96 8.12
CA ALA A 395 35.08 -6.75 7.93
C ALA A 395 34.92 -7.31 6.49
N TYR A 396 35.44 -6.60 5.48
CA TYR A 396 35.57 -7.11 4.11
C TYR A 396 36.60 -8.25 4.04
N ASN A 397 37.81 -8.07 4.60
CA ASN A 397 38.86 -9.07 4.59
C ASN A 397 38.40 -10.37 5.28
N PHE A 398 37.65 -10.27 6.37
CA PHE A 398 37.00 -11.43 6.98
C PHE A 398 36.04 -12.15 6.02
N ALA A 399 35.20 -11.41 5.29
CA ALA A 399 34.31 -11.97 4.26
C ALA A 399 35.01 -12.44 2.97
N ALA A 400 36.27 -12.03 2.74
CA ALA A 400 37.07 -12.45 1.59
C ALA A 400 37.82 -13.77 1.85
N ILE A 401 38.11 -14.08 3.13
CA ILE A 401 38.92 -15.25 3.54
C ILE A 401 38.04 -16.37 4.12
N ASP A 402 37.01 -16.05 4.91
CA ASP A 402 36.13 -17.02 5.56
C ASP A 402 34.78 -17.17 4.83
N PRO A 403 34.47 -18.35 4.28
CA PRO A 403 33.19 -18.61 3.63
C PRO A 403 31.97 -18.49 4.55
N TYR A 404 32.08 -18.77 5.86
CA TYR A 404 30.95 -18.57 6.79
C TYR A 404 30.55 -17.10 6.85
N ARG A 405 31.55 -16.20 6.92
CA ARG A 405 31.30 -14.76 6.80
C ARG A 405 30.90 -14.36 5.38
N ALA A 406 31.51 -14.92 4.35
CA ALA A 406 31.19 -14.61 2.94
C ALA A 406 29.73 -14.88 2.59
N VAL A 407 29.16 -16.01 3.00
CA VAL A 407 27.74 -16.35 2.78
C VAL A 407 26.83 -15.27 3.41
N THR A 408 27.13 -14.85 4.63
CA THR A 408 26.36 -13.80 5.32
C THR A 408 26.54 -12.42 4.67
N ASN A 409 27.75 -12.12 4.16
CA ASN A 409 28.04 -10.90 3.42
C ASN A 409 27.26 -10.83 2.10
N ASN A 410 27.25 -11.93 1.36
CA ASN A 410 26.59 -12.04 0.07
C ASN A 410 25.07 -12.08 0.22
N LYS A 411 24.50 -12.77 1.22
CA LYS A 411 23.08 -12.61 1.62
C LYS A 411 22.71 -11.13 1.84
N GLY A 412 23.61 -10.36 2.46
CA GLY A 412 23.44 -8.92 2.62
C GLY A 412 23.41 -8.12 1.30
N ILE A 413 24.12 -8.56 0.26
CA ILE A 413 24.00 -8.01 -1.11
C ILE A 413 22.63 -8.41 -1.70
N MET A 414 22.28 -9.70 -1.59
CA MET A 414 21.08 -10.26 -2.24
C MET A 414 19.78 -9.68 -1.67
N ASN A 415 19.73 -9.33 -0.38
CA ASN A 415 18.64 -8.52 0.20
C ASN A 415 18.29 -7.27 -0.62
N GLY A 416 19.28 -6.60 -1.20
CA GLY A 416 19.07 -5.43 -2.06
C GLY A 416 18.73 -5.81 -3.50
N VAL A 417 19.46 -6.79 -4.05
CA VAL A 417 19.29 -7.27 -5.43
C VAL A 417 17.91 -7.86 -5.66
N ASP A 418 17.50 -8.82 -4.83
CA ASP A 418 16.25 -9.56 -4.97
C ASP A 418 15.05 -8.64 -4.73
N ALA A 419 15.14 -7.70 -3.80
CA ALA A 419 14.09 -6.72 -3.57
C ALA A 419 13.77 -5.91 -4.84
N VAL A 420 14.79 -5.53 -5.63
CA VAL A 420 14.59 -4.85 -6.91
C VAL A 420 14.15 -5.84 -8.00
N ALA A 421 14.73 -7.05 -8.03
CA ALA A 421 14.36 -8.09 -8.99
C ALA A 421 12.86 -8.45 -8.91
N VAL A 422 12.35 -8.70 -7.69
CA VAL A 422 10.93 -8.94 -7.41
C VAL A 422 10.08 -7.74 -7.83
N ALA A 423 10.45 -6.53 -7.41
CA ALA A 423 9.70 -5.31 -7.74
C ALA A 423 9.66 -4.98 -9.24
N THR A 424 10.60 -5.51 -10.02
CA THR A 424 10.75 -5.27 -11.47
C THR A 424 10.47 -6.51 -12.32
N GLY A 425 9.89 -7.57 -11.74
CA GLY A 425 9.41 -8.76 -12.47
C GLY A 425 10.49 -9.67 -13.05
N GLN A 426 11.68 -9.67 -12.45
CA GLN A 426 12.82 -10.50 -12.87
C GLN A 426 12.84 -11.86 -12.16
N ASP A 427 13.49 -12.85 -12.76
CA ASP A 427 13.72 -14.15 -12.11
C ASP A 427 14.90 -14.04 -11.13
N TRP A 428 14.58 -13.79 -9.85
CA TRP A 428 15.60 -13.68 -8.81
C TRP A 428 16.38 -14.99 -8.57
N ARG A 429 15.80 -16.16 -8.87
CA ARG A 429 16.49 -17.46 -8.70
C ARG A 429 17.60 -17.63 -9.73
N ALA A 430 17.39 -17.13 -10.95
CA ALA A 430 18.42 -17.09 -11.98
C ALA A 430 19.58 -16.15 -11.59
N ILE A 431 19.28 -15.03 -10.92
CA ILE A 431 20.29 -14.08 -10.41
C ILE A 431 21.06 -14.70 -9.23
N GLU A 432 20.35 -15.20 -8.21
CA GLU A 432 20.92 -15.84 -7.01
C GLU A 432 21.86 -17.00 -7.36
N SER A 433 21.40 -17.95 -8.19
CA SER A 433 22.21 -19.11 -8.58
C SER A 433 23.49 -18.70 -9.34
N ALA A 434 23.43 -17.66 -10.17
CA ALA A 434 24.59 -17.14 -10.88
C ALA A 434 25.54 -16.37 -9.96
N ALA A 435 25.02 -15.54 -9.06
CA ALA A 435 25.77 -14.76 -8.09
C ALA A 435 26.54 -15.67 -7.11
N HIS A 436 25.85 -16.64 -6.50
CA HIS A 436 26.46 -17.57 -5.56
C HIS A 436 27.47 -18.52 -6.23
N CYS A 437 27.25 -18.90 -7.49
CA CYS A 437 28.27 -19.64 -8.25
C CYS A 437 29.50 -18.75 -8.57
N TYR A 438 29.29 -17.50 -8.98
CA TYR A 438 30.37 -16.54 -9.27
C TYR A 438 31.20 -16.19 -8.02
N ALA A 439 30.60 -16.22 -6.83
CA ALA A 439 31.30 -16.08 -5.55
C ALA A 439 32.35 -17.19 -5.31
N SER A 440 32.20 -18.36 -5.93
CA SER A 440 33.11 -19.51 -5.81
C SER A 440 34.12 -19.67 -6.96
N ARG A 441 34.16 -18.71 -7.90
CA ARG A 441 34.95 -18.80 -9.15
C ARG A 441 36.47 -18.98 -8.98
N SER A 442 37.01 -18.64 -7.81
CA SER A 442 38.42 -18.80 -7.44
C SER A 442 38.75 -20.17 -6.82
N GLY A 443 37.77 -21.06 -6.67
CA GLY A 443 37.90 -22.36 -6.00
C GLY A 443 37.39 -22.39 -4.56
N GLN A 444 37.20 -21.23 -3.94
CA GLN A 444 36.59 -21.06 -2.61
C GLN A 444 35.48 -20.00 -2.70
N TYR A 445 34.38 -20.18 -1.95
CA TYR A 445 33.29 -19.21 -1.88
C TYR A 445 33.71 -17.98 -1.08
N ALA A 446 33.71 -16.80 -1.70
CA ALA A 446 34.18 -15.54 -1.12
C ALA A 446 33.20 -14.36 -1.32
N SER A 447 33.51 -13.21 -0.74
CA SER A 447 32.76 -11.96 -0.94
C SER A 447 32.61 -11.60 -2.43
N LEU A 448 31.39 -11.25 -2.85
CA LEU A 448 31.12 -10.67 -4.18
C LEU A 448 31.54 -9.19 -4.27
N SER A 449 31.44 -8.45 -3.16
CA SER A 449 31.91 -7.07 -3.06
C SER A 449 33.40 -7.01 -2.71
N HIS A 450 34.04 -5.92 -3.09
CA HIS A 450 35.43 -5.58 -2.76
C HIS A 450 35.51 -4.14 -2.24
N TYR A 451 36.31 -3.93 -1.19
CA TYR A 451 36.57 -2.63 -0.61
C TYR A 451 38.07 -2.37 -0.50
N GLU A 452 38.48 -1.15 -0.84
CA GLU A 452 39.86 -0.68 -0.75
C GLU A 452 39.91 0.78 -0.32
N ILE A 453 41.04 1.23 0.22
CA ILE A 453 41.33 2.64 0.49
C ILE A 453 42.39 3.07 -0.53
N ASP A 454 42.05 4.04 -1.36
CA ASP A 454 42.88 4.51 -2.48
C ASP A 454 42.82 6.05 -2.58
N MET A 455 43.55 6.64 -3.51
CA MET A 455 43.42 8.05 -3.88
C MET A 455 42.21 8.25 -4.82
N ALA A 456 41.53 9.39 -4.68
CA ALA A 456 40.41 9.77 -5.52
C ALA A 456 40.79 9.83 -7.02
N ARG A 457 39.93 9.27 -7.88
CA ARG A 457 40.17 9.24 -9.34
C ARG A 457 40.07 10.61 -10.02
N ASP A 458 39.52 11.61 -9.35
CA ASP A 458 39.40 13.00 -9.83
C ASP A 458 40.71 13.80 -9.78
N GLY A 459 41.79 13.21 -9.24
CA GLY A 459 43.10 13.84 -9.14
C GLY A 459 43.24 14.85 -7.99
N THR A 460 42.27 14.95 -7.08
CA THR A 460 42.34 15.82 -5.90
C THR A 460 43.40 15.41 -4.88
N GLY A 461 43.87 14.16 -4.92
CA GLY A 461 44.82 13.60 -3.95
C GLY A 461 44.21 13.30 -2.58
N GLU A 462 42.87 13.36 -2.45
CA GLU A 462 42.18 12.94 -1.22
C GLU A 462 42.10 11.40 -1.15
N ARG A 463 42.23 10.83 0.07
CA ARG A 463 41.98 9.40 0.28
C ARG A 463 40.49 9.11 0.31
N VAL A 464 40.07 8.11 -0.46
CA VAL A 464 38.69 7.63 -0.56
C VAL A 464 38.61 6.15 -0.17
N LEU A 465 37.48 5.76 0.41
CA LEU A 465 37.05 4.36 0.48
C LEU A 465 36.34 4.06 -0.84
N ARG A 466 36.92 3.17 -1.66
CA ARG A 466 36.26 2.65 -2.86
C ARG A 466 35.55 1.35 -2.52
N GLY A 467 34.27 1.27 -2.89
CA GLY A 467 33.48 0.04 -2.84
C GLY A 467 33.11 -0.39 -4.25
N SER A 468 33.20 -1.68 -4.56
CA SER A 468 32.78 -2.23 -5.85
C SER A 468 32.09 -3.59 -5.70
N LEU A 469 31.23 -3.92 -6.65
CA LEU A 469 30.51 -5.19 -6.75
C LEU A 469 30.38 -5.59 -8.22
N GLU A 470 30.74 -6.83 -8.57
CA GLU A 470 30.56 -7.38 -9.93
C GLU A 470 30.02 -8.81 -9.84
N MET A 471 28.99 -9.12 -10.63
CA MET A 471 28.49 -10.50 -10.81
C MET A 471 27.73 -10.66 -12.14
N PRO A 472 27.54 -11.90 -12.63
CA PRO A 472 26.59 -12.21 -13.69
C PRO A 472 25.16 -11.84 -13.28
N ILE A 473 24.40 -11.20 -14.18
CA ILE A 473 23.03 -10.76 -13.89
C ILE A 473 22.16 -10.79 -15.15
N ALA A 474 21.30 -11.81 -15.26
CA ALA A 474 20.41 -12.01 -16.40
C ALA A 474 19.04 -11.34 -16.18
N VAL A 475 18.94 -10.04 -16.48
CA VAL A 475 17.70 -9.24 -16.37
C VAL A 475 17.25 -8.69 -17.72
N GLY A 476 15.94 -8.48 -17.89
CA GLY A 476 15.33 -7.92 -19.10
C GLY A 476 14.39 -6.74 -18.82
N SER A 477 14.32 -5.80 -19.78
CA SER A 477 13.30 -4.75 -19.83
C SER A 477 12.08 -5.16 -20.67
N LYS A 478 12.15 -6.31 -21.37
CA LYS A 478 11.09 -6.88 -22.21
C LYS A 478 10.94 -8.41 -22.01
N GLY A 479 9.71 -8.89 -22.16
CA GLY A 479 9.35 -10.32 -22.12
C GLY A 479 8.96 -10.83 -20.73
N GLY A 480 8.50 -12.09 -20.66
CA GLY A 480 8.03 -12.69 -19.41
C GLY A 480 6.86 -11.93 -18.78
N ALA A 481 6.80 -11.92 -17.44
CA ALA A 481 5.70 -11.32 -16.68
C ALA A 481 5.61 -9.78 -16.78
N LEU A 482 6.63 -9.11 -17.33
CA LEU A 482 6.73 -7.64 -17.43
C LEU A 482 5.55 -6.95 -18.13
N MET A 483 4.95 -7.63 -19.11
CA MET A 483 3.79 -7.13 -19.85
C MET A 483 2.45 -7.63 -19.29
N THR A 484 2.48 -8.65 -18.45
CA THR A 484 1.29 -9.36 -17.94
C THR A 484 0.84 -8.80 -16.58
N HIS A 485 1.78 -8.40 -15.72
CA HIS A 485 1.49 -7.85 -14.40
C HIS A 485 1.47 -6.30 -14.45
N PRO A 486 0.33 -5.63 -14.23
CA PRO A 486 0.22 -4.17 -14.40
C PRO A 486 1.12 -3.38 -13.43
N GLY A 487 1.32 -3.90 -12.21
CA GLY A 487 2.29 -3.35 -11.25
C GLY A 487 3.71 -3.15 -11.79
N TYR A 488 4.24 -4.05 -12.65
CA TYR A 488 5.60 -3.89 -13.20
C TYR A 488 5.70 -2.73 -14.20
N ILE A 489 4.63 -2.40 -14.91
CA ILE A 489 4.58 -1.21 -15.78
C ILE A 489 4.81 0.06 -14.94
N ALA A 490 4.20 0.12 -13.75
CA ALA A 490 4.34 1.24 -12.84
C ALA A 490 5.72 1.30 -12.16
N THR A 491 6.30 0.18 -11.72
CA THR A 491 7.65 0.17 -11.11
C THR A 491 8.74 0.48 -12.14
N HIS A 492 8.64 -0.02 -13.38
CA HIS A 492 9.53 0.39 -14.47
C HIS A 492 9.35 1.88 -14.84
N ALA A 493 8.14 2.45 -14.74
CA ALA A 493 7.92 3.88 -14.93
C ALA A 493 8.57 4.74 -13.82
N ILE A 494 8.57 4.28 -12.56
CA ILE A 494 9.28 4.93 -11.45
C ILE A 494 10.81 4.91 -11.68
N LEU A 495 11.33 3.83 -12.26
CA LEU A 495 12.71 3.67 -12.71
C LEU A 495 13.05 4.39 -14.04
N GLN A 496 12.11 5.18 -14.60
CA GLN A 496 12.29 5.91 -15.86
C GLN A 496 12.47 5.01 -17.11
N GLN A 497 11.85 3.82 -17.13
CA GLN A 497 11.86 2.85 -18.23
C GLN A 497 13.29 2.42 -18.65
N PRO A 498 14.05 1.77 -17.76
CA PRO A 498 15.45 1.43 -18.01
C PRO A 498 15.60 0.34 -19.09
N THR A 499 16.69 0.41 -19.86
CA THR A 499 17.16 -0.71 -20.69
C THR A 499 17.63 -1.86 -19.81
N ALA A 500 17.79 -3.06 -20.35
CA ALA A 500 18.29 -4.22 -19.61
C ALA A 500 19.68 -3.96 -18.99
N ARG A 501 20.54 -3.18 -19.67
CA ARG A 501 21.85 -2.76 -19.16
C ARG A 501 21.70 -1.78 -17.98
N ASN A 502 20.88 -0.74 -18.15
CA ASN A 502 20.65 0.26 -17.09
C ASN A 502 19.97 -0.38 -15.87
N LEU A 503 19.02 -1.31 -16.07
CA LEU A 503 18.39 -2.08 -15.01
C LEU A 503 19.40 -2.95 -14.25
N SER A 504 20.33 -3.59 -14.94
CA SER A 504 21.41 -4.34 -14.28
C SER A 504 22.31 -3.43 -13.44
N GLY A 505 22.73 -2.27 -13.95
CA GLY A 505 23.50 -1.27 -13.20
C GLY A 505 22.76 -0.75 -11.96
N ILE A 506 21.45 -0.51 -12.08
CA ILE A 506 20.57 -0.13 -10.96
C ILE A 506 20.58 -1.22 -9.87
N ILE A 507 20.33 -2.48 -10.25
CA ILE A 507 20.28 -3.61 -9.31
C ILE A 507 21.64 -3.82 -8.62
N MET A 508 22.75 -3.75 -9.37
CA MET A 508 24.11 -3.84 -8.83
C MET A 508 24.41 -2.71 -7.83
N SER A 509 23.99 -1.48 -8.13
CA SER A 509 24.18 -0.33 -7.24
C SER A 509 23.41 -0.48 -5.92
N VAL A 510 22.20 -1.06 -5.96
CA VAL A 510 21.42 -1.35 -4.75
C VAL A 510 22.06 -2.47 -3.92
N GLY A 511 22.53 -3.54 -4.57
CA GLY A 511 23.28 -4.60 -3.88
C GLY A 511 24.54 -4.09 -3.17
N LEU A 512 25.31 -3.22 -3.84
CA LEU A 512 26.49 -2.58 -3.26
C LEU A 512 26.14 -1.59 -2.14
N ALA A 513 25.08 -0.78 -2.30
CA ALA A 513 24.58 0.11 -1.25
C ALA A 513 24.15 -0.67 0.00
N GLN A 514 23.44 -1.79 -0.20
CA GLN A 514 22.95 -2.64 0.87
C GLN A 514 24.10 -3.33 1.64
N ASN A 515 25.10 -3.82 0.90
CA ASN A 515 26.30 -4.38 1.50
C ASN A 515 27.11 -3.34 2.28
N PHE A 516 27.32 -2.14 1.73
CA PHE A 516 27.98 -1.04 2.42
C PHE A 516 27.23 -0.65 3.71
N ALA A 517 25.89 -0.56 3.67
CA ALA A 517 25.08 -0.30 4.86
C ALA A 517 25.29 -1.38 5.93
N ALA A 518 25.27 -2.66 5.53
CA ALA A 518 25.44 -3.79 6.44
C ALA A 518 26.85 -3.84 7.06
N ILE A 519 27.91 -3.74 6.25
CA ILE A 519 29.30 -3.77 6.73
C ILE A 519 29.56 -2.58 7.65
N ARG A 520 29.17 -1.36 7.26
CA ARG A 520 29.34 -0.17 8.11
C ARG A 520 28.58 -0.29 9.44
N ALA A 521 27.39 -0.89 9.43
CA ALA A 521 26.61 -1.15 10.64
C ALA A 521 27.31 -2.15 11.58
N VAL A 522 27.81 -3.26 11.05
CA VAL A 522 28.57 -4.29 11.80
C VAL A 522 29.86 -3.70 12.38
N ALA A 523 30.66 -3.04 11.55
CA ALA A 523 31.98 -2.48 11.89
C ALA A 523 31.96 -1.45 13.03
N VAL A 524 30.88 -0.67 13.17
CA VAL A 524 30.85 0.48 14.09
C VAL A 524 29.90 0.29 15.28
N THR A 525 28.70 -0.30 15.09
CA THR A 525 27.71 -0.38 16.18
C THR A 525 27.04 -1.73 16.42
N GLY A 526 27.26 -2.71 15.55
CA GLY A 526 26.43 -3.90 15.45
C GLY A 526 25.05 -3.61 14.84
N ILE A 527 24.49 -4.60 14.14
CA ILE A 527 23.20 -4.48 13.43
C ILE A 527 22.03 -4.27 14.42
N GLN A 528 22.06 -4.95 15.56
CA GLN A 528 20.94 -5.01 16.51
C GLN A 528 20.43 -3.64 16.94
N LYS A 529 21.33 -2.68 17.25
CA LYS A 529 20.96 -1.32 17.69
C LYS A 529 20.13 -0.53 16.66
N GLY A 530 20.24 -0.83 15.37
CA GLY A 530 19.38 -0.25 14.33
C GLY A 530 18.10 -1.06 14.10
N HIS A 531 18.22 -2.39 14.12
CA HIS A 531 17.12 -3.31 13.85
C HIS A 531 16.00 -3.25 14.90
N MET A 532 16.35 -2.93 16.16
CA MET A 532 15.39 -2.81 17.28
C MET A 532 14.20 -1.90 16.95
N ALA A 533 14.40 -0.80 16.21
CA ALA A 533 13.32 0.17 15.96
C ALA A 533 12.24 -0.35 15.00
N LEU A 534 12.63 -1.16 14.01
CA LEU A 534 11.72 -1.74 13.05
C LEU A 534 11.15 -3.08 13.54
N HIS A 535 11.91 -3.83 14.36
CA HIS A 535 11.37 -4.95 15.12
C HIS A 535 10.29 -4.50 16.13
N ALA A 536 10.53 -3.40 16.87
CA ALA A 536 9.54 -2.76 17.71
C ALA A 536 8.30 -2.34 16.91
N ARG A 537 8.47 -1.90 15.66
CA ARG A 537 7.36 -1.53 14.76
C ARG A 537 6.48 -2.73 14.41
N ASN A 538 7.09 -3.87 14.10
CA ASN A 538 6.34 -5.10 13.83
C ASN A 538 5.61 -5.60 15.10
N ILE A 539 6.24 -5.52 16.28
CA ILE A 539 5.59 -5.86 17.55
C ILE A 539 4.45 -4.89 17.90
N ALA A 540 4.60 -3.59 17.65
CA ALA A 540 3.52 -2.61 17.84
C ALA A 540 2.30 -2.94 16.96
N VAL A 541 2.52 -3.24 15.68
CA VAL A 541 1.44 -3.65 14.75
C VAL A 541 0.80 -4.97 15.20
N ALA A 542 1.60 -5.97 15.58
CA ALA A 542 1.10 -7.25 16.09
C ALA A 542 0.34 -7.12 17.44
N ALA A 543 0.65 -6.10 18.24
CA ALA A 543 -0.08 -5.75 19.46
C ALA A 543 -1.39 -5.00 19.20
N GLY A 544 -1.72 -4.68 17.94
CA GLY A 544 -2.93 -3.95 17.55
C GLY A 544 -2.80 -2.43 17.60
N ALA A 545 -1.58 -1.87 17.59
CA ALA A 545 -1.39 -0.42 17.58
C ALA A 545 -1.96 0.23 16.28
N PRO A 546 -2.81 1.26 16.40
CA PRO A 546 -3.20 2.10 15.26
C PRO A 546 -1.98 2.67 14.54
N SER A 547 -2.09 2.84 13.21
CA SER A 547 -0.99 3.28 12.33
C SER A 547 -0.30 4.57 12.76
N GLU A 548 -1.03 5.47 13.41
CA GLU A 548 -0.57 6.73 14.01
C GLU A 548 0.28 6.48 15.27
N LEU A 549 -0.20 5.64 16.19
CA LEU A 549 0.46 5.34 17.47
C LEU A 549 1.65 4.38 17.34
N VAL A 550 1.74 3.61 16.24
CA VAL A 550 2.86 2.67 15.99
C VAL A 550 4.23 3.31 16.25
N SER A 551 4.46 4.54 15.79
CA SER A 551 5.74 5.25 15.98
C SER A 551 6.04 5.57 17.44
N GLU A 552 5.02 5.86 18.25
CA GLU A 552 5.18 6.14 19.68
C GLU A 552 5.40 4.87 20.50
N VAL A 553 4.59 3.83 20.23
CA VAL A 553 4.74 2.50 20.84
C VAL A 553 6.16 1.97 20.60
N CYS A 554 6.72 2.17 19.40
CA CYS A 554 8.13 1.89 19.10
C CYS A 554 9.09 2.65 20.03
N ASN A 555 8.95 3.97 20.07
CA ASN A 555 9.83 4.83 20.87
C ASN A 555 9.77 4.50 22.36
N TYR A 556 8.60 4.12 22.87
CA TYR A 556 8.43 3.65 24.24
C TYR A 556 9.17 2.33 24.50
N MET A 557 8.94 1.30 23.68
CA MET A 557 9.62 0.00 23.80
C MET A 557 11.14 0.14 23.70
N LEU A 558 11.63 0.98 22.79
CA LEU A 558 13.05 1.30 22.63
C LEU A 558 13.64 1.99 23.87
N ARG A 559 12.97 3.03 24.41
CA ARG A 559 13.41 3.75 25.60
C ARG A 559 13.46 2.85 26.83
N ARG A 560 12.44 1.98 26.99
CA ARG A 560 12.33 1.02 28.09
C ARG A 560 13.22 -0.23 27.90
N LYS A 561 13.88 -0.38 26.74
CA LYS A 561 14.69 -1.54 26.33
C LYS A 561 13.93 -2.88 26.43
N SER A 562 12.60 -2.84 26.29
CA SER A 562 11.73 -4.00 26.38
C SER A 562 10.84 -4.03 25.12
N ILE A 563 11.14 -4.95 24.21
CA ILE A 563 10.52 -5.03 22.89
C ILE A 563 9.76 -6.35 22.83
N ASN A 564 8.52 -6.33 23.34
CA ASN A 564 7.60 -7.46 23.37
C ASN A 564 6.15 -6.97 23.35
N VAL A 565 5.20 -7.87 23.04
CA VAL A 565 3.77 -7.54 22.90
C VAL A 565 3.17 -7.01 24.20
N GLU A 566 3.62 -7.52 25.35
CA GLU A 566 3.23 -7.03 26.68
C GLU A 566 3.53 -5.54 26.84
N THR A 567 4.77 -5.12 26.55
CA THR A 567 5.23 -3.73 26.68
C THR A 567 4.54 -2.81 25.68
N ALA A 568 4.21 -3.32 24.48
CA ALA A 568 3.40 -2.59 23.51
C ALA A 568 1.96 -2.36 24.02
N LYS A 569 1.33 -3.40 24.57
CA LYS A 569 0.00 -3.32 25.19
C LYS A 569 -0.01 -2.44 26.44
N GLU A 570 1.03 -2.50 27.27
CA GLU A 570 1.23 -1.59 28.40
C GLU A 570 1.28 -0.13 27.93
N TYR A 571 1.97 0.18 26.83
CA TYR A 571 1.93 1.54 26.27
C TYR A 571 0.55 1.90 25.74
N LEU A 572 -0.12 1.03 24.99
CA LEU A 572 -1.45 1.32 24.44
C LEU A 572 -2.50 1.52 25.54
N HIS A 573 -2.44 0.72 26.61
CA HIS A 573 -3.31 0.84 27.78
C HIS A 573 -2.96 2.07 28.62
N ALA A 574 -1.67 2.32 28.87
CA ALA A 574 -1.22 3.53 29.55
C ALA A 574 -1.50 4.79 28.72
N HIS A 575 -1.49 4.73 27.39
CA HIS A 575 -1.88 5.83 26.52
C HIS A 575 -3.40 6.02 26.52
N ALA A 576 -4.21 4.96 26.55
CA ALA A 576 -5.66 5.10 26.75
C ALA A 576 -5.96 5.82 28.08
N VAL A 577 -5.39 5.34 29.18
CA VAL A 577 -5.53 5.96 30.52
C VAL A 577 -4.87 7.36 30.59
N TYR A 578 -3.78 7.60 29.88
CA TYR A 578 -3.14 8.92 29.82
C TYR A 578 -3.94 9.89 28.96
N SER A 579 -4.62 9.43 27.89
CA SER A 579 -5.58 10.24 27.14
C SER A 579 -6.82 10.58 27.99
N GLU A 580 -7.25 9.69 28.88
CA GLU A 580 -8.27 10.00 29.89
C GLU A 580 -7.78 11.04 30.91
N ILE A 581 -6.52 10.97 31.37
CA ILE A 581 -5.94 11.85 32.40
C ILE A 581 -5.45 13.21 31.87
N GLN A 582 -4.86 13.26 30.67
CA GLN A 582 -4.28 14.47 30.07
C GLN A 582 -5.34 15.44 29.51
N SER A 583 -6.62 15.10 29.69
CA SER A 583 -7.74 16.04 29.69
C SER A 583 -7.56 17.23 30.66
N ASN A 584 -6.53 17.22 31.53
CA ASN A 584 -6.20 18.28 32.50
C ASN A 584 -4.85 19.04 32.29
N SER A 585 -4.44 19.27 31.03
CA SER A 585 -3.51 20.36 30.57
C SER A 585 -1.96 20.23 30.70
N PRO A 586 -1.17 21.02 29.89
CA PRO A 586 0.21 20.68 29.47
C PRO A 586 1.29 21.78 29.73
N PRO A 587 2.54 21.60 29.26
CA PRO A 587 2.99 22.21 27.98
C PRO A 587 4.03 21.33 27.20
N SER A 588 4.56 21.62 25.99
CA SER A 588 4.22 22.42 24.78
C SER A 588 5.28 22.12 23.68
N SER A 589 5.22 22.50 22.39
CA SER A 589 4.13 22.62 21.38
C SER A 589 4.75 22.93 19.99
N PRO A 590 4.39 22.23 18.88
CA PRO A 590 4.65 22.74 17.53
C PRO A 590 3.40 22.93 16.65
N VAL A 591 3.40 24.02 15.86
CA VAL A 591 2.52 24.37 14.72
C VAL A 591 1.00 24.28 14.92
N SER A 592 0.34 25.45 14.83
CA SER A 592 -1.12 25.61 14.88
C SER A 592 -1.83 25.02 13.66
N VAL A 593 -2.12 23.72 13.69
CA VAL A 593 -3.27 23.15 12.97
C VAL A 593 -4.50 23.38 13.85
N THR A 594 -5.50 24.11 13.35
CA THR A 594 -6.83 24.13 13.99
C THR A 594 -7.41 22.72 13.88
N LEU A 595 -7.42 21.99 14.99
CA LEU A 595 -8.02 20.67 15.09
C LEU A 595 -9.51 20.74 14.68
N PRO A 596 -10.05 19.72 14.01
CA PRO A 596 -11.47 19.67 13.69
C PRO A 596 -12.31 19.52 14.97
N SER A 597 -13.56 19.99 14.91
CA SER A 597 -14.56 19.63 15.90
C SER A 597 -14.98 18.17 15.69
N MET A 598 -15.31 17.48 16.77
CA MET A 598 -15.65 16.05 16.76
C MET A 598 -17.02 15.84 17.39
N PHE A 599 -17.86 15.08 16.69
CA PHE A 599 -19.15 14.61 17.17
C PHE A 599 -19.15 13.09 17.26
N TYR A 600 -19.36 12.56 18.46
CA TYR A 600 -19.32 11.14 18.76
C TYR A 600 -20.61 10.68 19.43
N VAL A 601 -21.19 9.59 18.96
CA VAL A 601 -22.37 8.96 19.57
C VAL A 601 -22.15 7.46 19.62
N GLU A 602 -22.42 6.86 20.77
CA GLU A 602 -22.47 5.41 20.95
C GLU A 602 -23.71 5.04 21.76
N ILE A 603 -24.57 4.20 21.17
CA ILE A 603 -25.84 3.77 21.77
C ILE A 603 -25.99 2.25 21.57
N PRO A 604 -26.27 1.47 22.63
CA PRO A 604 -26.66 0.07 22.48
C PRO A 604 -28.07 0.00 21.91
N VAL A 605 -28.27 -0.89 20.95
CA VAL A 605 -29.57 -1.10 20.32
C VAL A 605 -30.06 -2.51 20.68
N PRO A 606 -31.32 -2.67 21.13
CA PRO A 606 -31.89 -3.99 21.37
C PRO A 606 -31.77 -4.89 20.14
N GLU A 607 -31.48 -6.18 20.39
CA GLU A 607 -31.32 -7.24 19.38
C GLU A 607 -30.01 -7.17 18.55
N LEU A 608 -29.08 -6.24 18.84
CA LEU A 608 -27.74 -6.23 18.25
C LEU A 608 -26.66 -6.59 19.28
N GLU A 609 -25.68 -7.41 18.87
CA GLU A 609 -24.49 -7.73 19.69
C GLU A 609 -23.50 -6.56 19.80
N SER A 610 -23.62 -5.54 18.94
CA SER A 610 -22.72 -4.38 18.87
C SER A 610 -23.48 -3.06 19.04
N THR A 611 -22.80 -2.08 19.64
CA THR A 611 -23.29 -0.70 19.76
C THR A 611 -23.33 -0.02 18.39
N VAL A 612 -24.31 0.87 18.19
CA VAL A 612 -24.35 1.73 17.01
C VAL A 612 -23.53 2.97 17.32
N SER A 613 -22.37 3.07 16.67
CA SER A 613 -21.45 4.19 16.81
C SER A 613 -21.46 5.11 15.58
N LEU A 614 -21.41 6.42 15.82
CA LEU A 614 -21.23 7.46 14.82
C LEU A 614 -20.10 8.40 15.28
N ASN A 615 -19.07 8.56 14.45
CA ASN A 615 -17.92 9.43 14.73
C ASN A 615 -17.71 10.36 13.53
N LEU A 616 -17.87 11.67 13.74
CA LEU A 616 -17.85 12.69 12.69
C LEU A 616 -16.89 13.82 13.05
N ALA A 617 -15.91 14.05 12.18
CA ALA A 617 -15.12 15.28 12.19
C ALA A 617 -15.85 16.36 11.35
N PHE A 618 -15.94 17.57 11.88
CA PHE A 618 -16.52 18.72 11.18
C PHE A 618 -15.78 20.02 11.50
N GLU A 619 -15.80 20.98 10.58
CA GLU A 619 -15.15 22.28 10.77
C GLU A 619 -16.18 23.28 11.32
N ALA A 620 -16.09 23.60 12.62
CA ALA A 620 -16.90 24.64 13.22
C ALA A 620 -16.40 26.04 12.81
N ILE A 621 -17.29 27.03 12.77
CA ILE A 621 -17.00 28.41 12.33
C ILE A 621 -16.20 29.18 13.40
N ASN A 622 -16.21 28.71 14.64
CA ASN A 622 -15.43 29.26 15.75
C ASN A 622 -13.98 28.75 15.73
N LYS A 623 -13.05 29.52 16.32
CA LYS A 623 -11.60 29.19 16.33
C LYS A 623 -11.22 28.05 17.29
N HIS A 624 -12.19 27.37 17.90
CA HIS A 624 -11.98 26.38 18.95
C HIS A 624 -12.70 25.08 18.59
N PRO A 625 -11.98 23.93 18.50
CA PRO A 625 -12.60 22.64 18.26
C PRO A 625 -13.61 22.31 19.36
N GLN A 626 -14.80 21.88 18.95
CA GLN A 626 -15.87 21.44 19.85
C GLN A 626 -15.88 19.92 19.92
N TYR A 627 -15.97 19.36 21.12
CA TYR A 627 -16.13 17.92 21.33
C TYR A 627 -17.52 17.62 21.89
N ILE A 628 -18.37 17.01 21.07
CA ILE A 628 -19.76 16.68 21.40
C ILE A 628 -19.87 15.16 21.48
N ALA A 629 -20.07 14.61 22.67
CA ALA A 629 -20.17 13.17 22.88
C ALA A 629 -21.48 12.76 23.55
N ILE A 630 -22.12 11.73 23.03
CA ILE A 630 -23.29 11.06 23.62
C ILE A 630 -22.92 9.60 23.88
N MET A 631 -22.71 9.25 25.15
CA MET A 631 -22.29 7.92 25.60
C MET A 631 -23.00 7.56 26.91
N ALA A 632 -22.98 6.27 27.27
CA ALA A 632 -23.57 5.77 28.49
C ALA A 632 -22.99 6.47 29.74
N PRO A 633 -23.81 6.78 30.77
CA PRO A 633 -23.29 7.26 32.05
C PRO A 633 -22.59 6.11 32.78
N ASN A 634 -21.25 6.12 32.80
CA ASN A 634 -20.43 5.16 33.56
C ASN A 634 -20.97 4.96 34.99
N SER A 635 -21.03 3.70 35.43
CA SER A 635 -21.63 3.26 36.70
C SER A 635 -20.92 3.76 37.97
N ALA A 636 -19.84 4.53 37.84
CA ALA A 636 -19.13 5.17 38.93
C ALA A 636 -19.53 6.65 39.07
N LYS A 637 -20.14 6.98 40.23
CA LYS A 637 -20.65 8.29 40.69
C LYS A 637 -22.04 8.71 40.14
N LYS A 638 -23.06 8.44 40.96
CA LYS A 638 -24.34 9.19 40.95
C LYS A 638 -24.09 10.62 41.45
N GLY A 639 -23.65 11.50 40.55
CA GLY A 639 -23.39 12.91 40.80
C GLY A 639 -22.57 13.48 39.65
N ASP A 640 -23.11 14.51 38.98
CA ASP A 640 -22.54 15.21 37.82
C ASP A 640 -22.17 14.38 36.58
N LYS A 641 -23.16 14.27 35.67
CA LYS A 641 -22.94 14.51 34.23
C LYS A 641 -24.07 15.38 33.68
N ALA A 642 -24.05 16.66 34.04
CA ALA A 642 -24.84 17.66 33.32
C ALA A 642 -24.34 17.74 31.87
N LEU A 643 -25.25 17.72 30.89
CA LEU A 643 -24.93 18.10 29.51
C LEU A 643 -24.18 19.44 29.52
N THR A 644 -23.07 19.54 28.79
CA THR A 644 -22.36 20.82 28.64
C THR A 644 -23.31 21.88 28.08
N THR A 645 -23.06 23.16 28.35
CA THR A 645 -23.96 24.24 27.95
C THR A 645 -24.29 24.18 26.45
N LEU A 646 -23.29 23.92 25.60
CA LEU A 646 -23.46 23.75 24.15
C LEU A 646 -24.23 22.47 23.77
N GLN A 647 -23.95 21.33 24.41
CA GLN A 647 -24.71 20.09 24.18
C GLN A 647 -26.18 20.25 24.56
N ARG A 648 -26.48 20.90 25.70
CA ARG A 648 -27.85 21.21 26.12
C ARG A 648 -28.52 22.20 25.17
N GLN A 649 -27.77 23.14 24.58
CA GLN A 649 -28.32 24.08 23.58
C GLN A 649 -28.60 23.40 22.23
N LEU A 650 -27.76 22.47 21.78
CA LEU A 650 -27.91 21.78 20.48
C LEU A 650 -28.87 20.59 20.52
N LEU A 651 -28.99 19.89 21.65
CA LEU A 651 -29.81 18.68 21.80
C LEU A 651 -31.02 18.88 22.74
N GLY A 652 -31.04 19.95 23.53
CA GLY A 652 -31.97 20.10 24.66
C GLY A 652 -31.63 19.11 25.78
N ASP A 653 -32.65 18.61 26.47
CA ASP A 653 -32.49 17.54 27.46
C ASP A 653 -32.32 16.12 26.85
N LYS A 654 -32.25 16.03 25.50
CA LYS A 654 -32.14 14.76 24.77
C LYS A 654 -30.70 14.23 24.75
N GLY A 655 -30.27 13.68 25.89
CA GLY A 655 -29.00 12.96 26.04
C GLY A 655 -29.08 11.46 25.75
N TYR A 656 -28.06 10.71 26.15
CA TYR A 656 -27.93 9.25 25.93
C TYR A 656 -29.18 8.47 26.33
N ASN A 657 -29.66 8.64 27.58
CA ASN A 657 -30.83 7.91 28.11
C ASN A 657 -32.09 8.10 27.25
N GLN A 658 -32.19 9.24 26.55
CA GLN A 658 -33.34 9.54 25.70
C GLN A 658 -33.23 8.81 24.37
N LEU A 659 -32.06 8.85 23.73
CA LEU A 659 -31.83 8.13 22.47
C LEU A 659 -31.88 6.60 22.67
N GLU A 660 -31.39 6.07 23.79
CA GLU A 660 -31.53 4.65 24.17
C GLU A 660 -33.02 4.22 24.28
N LYS A 661 -33.87 5.04 24.89
CA LYS A 661 -35.33 4.83 24.91
C LYS A 661 -35.95 4.94 23.51
N MET A 662 -35.46 5.87 22.67
CA MET A 662 -35.91 5.97 21.28
C MET A 662 -35.61 4.69 20.50
N PHE A 663 -34.39 4.13 20.62
CA PHE A 663 -34.05 2.85 19.98
C PHE A 663 -34.83 1.66 20.55
N THR A 664 -35.16 1.68 21.84
CA THR A 664 -36.08 0.68 22.43
C THR A 664 -37.49 0.76 21.82
N PHE A 665 -38.00 1.97 21.53
CA PHE A 665 -39.28 2.14 20.83
C PHE A 665 -39.19 1.76 19.34
N LEU A 666 -38.09 2.11 18.65
CA LEU A 666 -37.84 1.71 17.26
C LEU A 666 -37.84 0.18 17.08
N ALA A 667 -37.26 -0.56 18.02
CA ALA A 667 -37.31 -2.03 18.00
C ALA A 667 -38.75 -2.56 17.96
N SER A 668 -39.70 -1.89 18.62
CA SER A 668 -41.13 -2.24 18.55
C SER A 668 -41.73 -1.97 17.15
N MET A 669 -41.30 -0.90 16.48
CA MET A 669 -41.74 -0.55 15.13
C MET A 669 -41.27 -1.56 14.07
N ARG A 670 -40.10 -2.19 14.22
CA ARG A 670 -39.60 -3.21 13.28
C ARG A 670 -40.63 -4.33 13.03
N SER A 671 -41.41 -4.69 14.05
CA SER A 671 -42.47 -5.72 13.96
C SER A 671 -43.64 -5.36 13.01
N ILE A 672 -43.72 -4.11 12.54
CA ILE A 672 -44.66 -3.68 11.50
C ILE A 672 -44.26 -4.23 10.14
N VAL A 673 -42.97 -4.40 9.83
CA VAL A 673 -42.49 -4.94 8.55
C VAL A 673 -42.30 -6.45 8.69
N ILE A 674 -43.12 -7.24 8.00
CA ILE A 674 -43.05 -8.71 8.04
C ILE A 674 -42.13 -9.21 6.90
N PRO A 675 -41.01 -9.89 7.20
CA PRO A 675 -40.39 -10.79 6.23
C PRO A 675 -41.34 -11.97 6.00
N THR A 676 -41.92 -12.07 4.80
CA THR A 676 -43.10 -12.88 4.49
C THR A 676 -43.05 -14.32 5.03
N THR A 677 -43.79 -14.59 6.09
CA THR A 677 -44.05 -15.95 6.59
C THR A 677 -45.20 -16.57 5.79
N ASN A 678 -44.88 -17.20 4.65
CA ASN A 678 -45.78 -18.18 4.04
C ASN A 678 -45.03 -19.49 3.79
N THR A 679 -45.48 -20.49 4.55
CA THR A 679 -45.38 -21.95 4.41
C THR A 679 -44.81 -22.53 3.10
N ASP A 680 -44.11 -23.65 3.28
CA ASP A 680 -43.71 -24.67 2.28
C ASP A 680 -42.40 -24.50 1.49
N SER A 681 -41.58 -23.49 1.78
CA SER A 681 -40.14 -23.56 1.47
C SER A 681 -39.27 -22.88 2.53
N GLY A 682 -38.28 -23.61 3.05
CA GLY A 682 -37.45 -23.22 4.20
C GLY A 682 -36.35 -22.19 3.88
N LEU A 683 -36.69 -21.11 3.17
CA LEU A 683 -35.77 -20.02 2.84
C LEU A 683 -36.21 -18.73 3.52
N LEU A 684 -35.62 -18.45 4.69
CA LEU A 684 -35.72 -17.16 5.38
C LEU A 684 -35.02 -16.08 4.56
N VAL A 685 -35.76 -15.43 3.64
CA VAL A 685 -35.24 -14.29 2.85
C VAL A 685 -35.30 -13.00 3.69
N SER A 686 -34.44 -12.93 4.71
CA SER A 686 -34.10 -11.69 5.42
C SER A 686 -32.69 -11.28 5.01
N ARG A 687 -32.56 -10.14 4.32
CA ARG A 687 -31.25 -9.51 4.06
C ARG A 687 -31.03 -8.40 5.09
N SER A 688 -30.71 -8.80 6.31
CA SER A 688 -30.58 -7.89 7.45
C SER A 688 -29.25 -7.14 7.49
N ASN A 689 -29.11 -6.05 6.74
CA ASN A 689 -28.12 -5.01 7.10
C ASN A 689 -28.67 -4.11 8.23
N THR A 690 -28.93 -4.73 9.38
CA THR A 690 -29.48 -4.07 10.57
C THR A 690 -28.53 -3.02 11.14
N GLY A 691 -27.21 -3.15 10.89
CA GLY A 691 -26.23 -2.09 11.17
C GLY A 691 -26.51 -0.81 10.38
N LEU A 692 -26.71 -0.92 9.05
CA LEU A 692 -27.06 0.22 8.20
C LEU A 692 -28.41 0.84 8.58
N GLN A 693 -29.44 0.02 8.82
CA GLN A 693 -30.77 0.49 9.24
C GLN A 693 -30.67 1.41 10.46
N ASN A 694 -30.05 0.94 11.54
CA ASN A 694 -29.93 1.72 12.77
C ASN A 694 -29.02 2.94 12.60
N LYS A 695 -27.98 2.86 11.75
CA LYS A 695 -27.14 4.04 11.43
C LYS A 695 -27.93 5.12 10.69
N LEU A 696 -28.74 4.76 9.70
CA LEU A 696 -29.61 5.70 8.98
C LEU A 696 -30.70 6.29 9.89
N GLN A 697 -31.30 5.46 10.76
CA GLN A 697 -32.26 5.92 11.77
C GLN A 697 -31.61 6.90 12.76
N LEU A 698 -30.41 6.60 13.27
CA LEU A 698 -29.64 7.49 14.15
C LEU A 698 -29.33 8.83 13.48
N LEU A 699 -28.81 8.81 12.25
CA LEU A 699 -28.49 10.02 11.49
C LEU A 699 -29.74 10.89 11.28
N SER A 700 -30.86 10.29 10.84
CA SER A 700 -32.11 11.01 10.61
C SER A 700 -32.69 11.62 11.90
N ILE A 701 -32.62 10.91 13.03
CA ILE A 701 -33.06 11.41 14.35
C ILE A 701 -32.19 12.59 14.81
N LEU A 702 -30.87 12.48 14.69
CA LEU A 702 -29.94 13.56 15.07
C LEU A 702 -30.14 14.81 14.23
N ILE A 703 -30.31 14.65 12.91
CA ILE A 703 -30.63 15.75 11.99
C ILE A 703 -31.93 16.44 12.42
N ASN A 704 -32.98 15.69 12.73
CA ASN A 704 -34.27 16.24 13.17
C ASN A 704 -34.17 17.00 14.51
N ILE A 705 -33.51 16.41 15.53
CA ILE A 705 -33.29 17.05 16.84
C ILE A 705 -32.55 18.38 16.67
N ILE A 706 -31.43 18.37 15.95
CA ILE A 706 -30.61 19.57 15.74
C ILE A 706 -31.37 20.61 14.91
N SER A 707 -32.14 20.19 13.89
CA SER A 707 -32.96 21.11 13.08
C SER A 707 -33.96 21.88 13.92
N TYR A 708 -34.72 21.19 14.78
CA TYR A 708 -35.70 21.83 15.67
C TYR A 708 -35.02 22.77 16.66
N ARG A 709 -33.90 22.39 17.28
CA ARG A 709 -33.18 23.26 18.22
C ARG A 709 -32.58 24.49 17.55
N LEU A 710 -32.02 24.36 16.36
CA LEU A 710 -31.53 25.50 15.58
C LEU A 710 -32.68 26.44 15.18
N MET A 711 -33.82 25.90 14.73
CA MET A 711 -35.03 26.68 14.41
C MET A 711 -35.63 27.39 15.63
N GLU A 712 -35.57 26.80 16.82
CA GLU A 712 -36.01 27.42 18.08
C GLU A 712 -35.17 28.66 18.45
N VAL A 713 -33.84 28.59 18.29
CA VAL A 713 -32.93 29.68 18.70
C VAL A 713 -32.80 30.79 17.65
N ARG A 714 -32.84 30.45 16.35
CA ARG A 714 -32.58 31.38 15.22
C ARG A 714 -33.44 31.06 13.97
N PRO A 715 -34.77 31.11 14.06
CA PRO A 715 -35.67 30.60 13.01
C PRO A 715 -35.43 31.23 11.63
N GLN A 716 -35.15 32.54 11.56
CA GLN A 716 -34.95 33.22 10.28
C GLN A 716 -33.70 32.76 9.53
N LYS A 717 -32.54 32.69 10.21
CA LYS A 717 -31.26 32.29 9.60
C LYS A 717 -31.25 30.81 9.22
N VAL A 718 -31.77 29.96 10.10
CA VAL A 718 -31.81 28.50 9.90
C VAL A 718 -32.78 28.11 8.78
N ARG A 719 -33.93 28.79 8.67
CA ARG A 719 -34.83 28.68 7.51
C ARG A 719 -34.14 29.00 6.18
N MET A 720 -33.35 30.08 6.12
CA MET A 720 -32.61 30.43 4.90
C MET A 720 -31.56 29.38 4.54
N PHE A 721 -30.86 28.83 5.54
CA PHE A 721 -29.91 27.74 5.36
C PHE A 721 -30.58 26.48 4.80
N ILE A 722 -31.66 26.01 5.44
CA ILE A 722 -32.40 24.81 5.03
C ILE A 722 -32.98 24.98 3.62
N ARG A 723 -33.58 26.13 3.29
CA ARG A 723 -34.12 26.38 1.93
C ARG A 723 -33.03 26.27 0.86
N LYS A 724 -31.88 26.94 1.05
CA LYS A 724 -30.76 26.84 0.11
C LYS A 724 -30.20 25.42 0.00
N LEU A 725 -30.15 24.67 1.10
CA LEU A 725 -29.72 23.26 1.10
C LEU A 725 -30.63 22.39 0.22
N LEU A 726 -31.95 22.56 0.37
CA LEU A 726 -32.95 21.83 -0.43
C LEU A 726 -32.97 22.28 -1.90
N GLU A 727 -32.80 23.58 -2.17
CA GLU A 727 -32.67 24.12 -3.53
C GLU A 727 -31.46 23.55 -4.27
N ALA A 728 -30.29 23.50 -3.63
CA ALA A 728 -29.08 22.92 -4.22
C ALA A 728 -29.23 21.40 -4.46
N SER A 729 -29.84 20.67 -3.52
CA SER A 729 -30.11 19.24 -3.67
C SER A 729 -31.07 18.94 -4.84
N ASN A 730 -32.06 19.81 -5.07
CA ASN A 730 -33.01 19.68 -6.19
C ASN A 730 -32.44 20.13 -7.55
N GLY A 731 -31.45 21.03 -7.55
CA GLY A 731 -30.79 21.51 -8.77
C GLY A 731 -30.00 20.41 -9.49
N SER A 732 -29.32 19.54 -8.74
CA SER A 732 -28.57 18.39 -9.27
C SER A 732 -29.45 17.46 -10.13
N ALA A 733 -30.66 17.14 -9.64
CA ALA A 733 -31.58 16.21 -10.30
C ALA A 733 -32.06 16.62 -11.71
N LYS A 734 -31.95 17.90 -12.09
CA LYS A 734 -32.29 18.38 -13.45
C LYS A 734 -31.15 18.26 -14.46
N SER A 735 -29.92 17.96 -14.01
CA SER A 735 -28.71 18.01 -14.84
C SER A 735 -28.24 16.65 -15.38
N GLY A 736 -28.84 15.54 -14.95
CA GLY A 736 -28.37 14.19 -15.26
C GLY A 736 -27.07 13.78 -14.55
N VAL A 737 -26.52 14.64 -13.69
CA VAL A 737 -25.36 14.35 -12.84
C VAL A 737 -25.82 13.63 -11.56
N HIS A 738 -25.03 12.66 -11.08
CA HIS A 738 -25.36 11.87 -9.89
C HIS A 738 -25.56 12.75 -8.64
N ALA A 739 -26.65 12.49 -7.90
CA ALA A 739 -27.11 13.31 -6.78
C ALA A 739 -26.21 13.30 -5.51
N GLY A 740 -25.12 12.53 -5.52
CA GLY A 740 -24.13 12.47 -4.45
C GLY A 740 -22.97 13.46 -4.57
N GLU A 741 -22.71 14.03 -5.76
CA GLU A 741 -21.62 14.99 -5.95
C GLU A 741 -22.14 16.44 -5.81
N MET A 742 -21.99 17.02 -4.61
CA MET A 742 -21.98 18.48 -4.49
C MET A 742 -20.75 19.01 -5.26
N HIS A 743 -20.99 19.66 -6.41
CA HIS A 743 -19.96 20.45 -7.10
C HIS A 743 -19.17 21.31 -6.09
N GLU A 744 -17.85 21.47 -6.30
CA GLU A 744 -17.01 22.35 -5.47
C GLU A 744 -17.58 23.77 -5.34
N SER A 745 -18.26 24.28 -6.38
CA SER A 745 -18.96 25.57 -6.34
C SER A 745 -20.13 25.60 -5.36
N GLY A 746 -20.86 24.49 -5.18
CA GLY A 746 -21.92 24.33 -4.19
C GLY A 746 -21.35 24.26 -2.77
N ALA A 747 -20.33 23.43 -2.54
CA ALA A 747 -19.67 23.33 -1.24
C ALA A 747 -19.06 24.69 -0.80
N LYS A 748 -18.48 25.44 -1.74
CA LYS A 748 -17.98 26.80 -1.51
C LYS A 748 -19.12 27.76 -1.17
N SER A 749 -20.22 27.76 -1.95
CA SER A 749 -21.43 28.56 -1.67
C SER A 749 -22.04 28.29 -0.28
N PHE A 750 -22.06 27.03 0.20
CA PHE A 750 -22.50 26.73 1.56
C PHE A 750 -21.52 27.19 2.64
N ARG A 751 -20.21 27.11 2.39
CA ARG A 751 -19.18 27.63 3.30
C ARG A 751 -19.27 29.15 3.40
N ASP A 752 -19.44 29.83 2.27
CA ASP A 752 -19.66 31.28 2.19
C ASP A 752 -20.97 31.65 2.91
N LEU A 753 -22.07 30.92 2.70
CA LEU A 753 -23.33 31.13 3.42
C LEU A 753 -23.18 31.02 4.95
N MET A 754 -22.42 30.03 5.42
CA MET A 754 -22.09 29.83 6.83
C MET A 754 -21.23 30.99 7.37
N VAL A 755 -20.21 31.41 6.62
CA VAL A 755 -19.24 32.44 7.05
C VAL A 755 -19.81 33.87 6.98
N GLU A 756 -20.61 34.21 5.98
CA GLU A 756 -21.17 35.56 5.80
C GLU A 756 -22.29 35.90 6.78
N ASN A 757 -23.05 34.91 7.27
CA ASN A 757 -24.31 35.16 8.00
C ASN A 757 -24.29 34.71 9.46
N VAL A 758 -23.23 34.04 9.93
CA VAL A 758 -23.09 33.58 11.32
C VAL A 758 -22.00 34.40 12.03
N GLU A 759 -22.38 35.11 13.09
CA GLU A 759 -21.38 35.78 13.93
C GLU A 759 -20.55 34.71 14.67
N PRO A 760 -19.20 34.79 14.67
CA PRO A 760 -18.35 33.82 15.36
C PRO A 760 -18.54 33.73 16.89
N ARG A 761 -19.37 34.61 17.47
CA ARG A 761 -19.77 34.63 18.89
C ARG A 761 -21.06 33.84 19.17
N ASP A 762 -21.84 33.48 18.16
CA ASP A 762 -23.04 32.63 18.33
C ASP A 762 -22.57 31.16 18.32
N GLU A 763 -22.17 30.64 19.48
CA GLU A 763 -21.62 29.27 19.63
C GLU A 763 -22.58 28.18 19.10
N ILE A 764 -23.88 28.42 19.22
CA ILE A 764 -24.95 27.51 18.78
C ILE A 764 -24.99 27.44 17.26
N LEU A 765 -25.03 28.57 16.55
CA LEU A 765 -24.99 28.57 15.08
C LEU A 765 -23.62 28.16 14.53
N SER A 766 -22.53 28.65 15.13
CA SER A 766 -21.15 28.41 14.64
C SER A 766 -20.71 26.96 14.77
N THR A 767 -21.32 26.19 15.67
CA THR A 767 -21.10 24.74 15.81
C THR A 767 -22.22 23.92 15.17
N GLY A 768 -23.47 24.32 15.39
CA GLY A 768 -24.64 23.54 15.03
C GLY A 768 -24.96 23.49 13.54
N LEU A 769 -24.76 24.59 12.78
CA LEU A 769 -24.97 24.56 11.32
C LEU A 769 -23.94 23.67 10.61
N PRO A 770 -22.63 23.74 10.90
CA PRO A 770 -21.66 22.79 10.38
C PRO A 770 -21.93 21.33 10.78
N LEU A 771 -22.33 21.07 12.02
CA LEU A 771 -22.68 19.72 12.48
C LEU A 771 -23.90 19.17 11.74
N PHE A 772 -24.95 19.99 11.57
CA PHE A 772 -26.14 19.64 10.79
C PHE A 772 -25.78 19.32 9.33
N LEU A 773 -24.91 20.12 8.70
CA LEU A 773 -24.44 19.87 7.34
C LEU A 773 -23.64 18.57 7.23
N ALA A 774 -22.74 18.30 8.17
CA ALA A 774 -21.96 17.05 8.20
C ALA A 774 -22.86 15.82 8.36
N LEU A 775 -23.83 15.86 9.28
CA LEU A 775 -24.82 14.79 9.45
C LEU A 775 -25.65 14.57 8.18
N TRP A 776 -26.12 15.64 7.53
CA TRP A 776 -26.85 15.58 6.27
C TRP A 776 -26.04 14.93 5.14
N GLN A 777 -24.78 15.36 4.96
CA GLN A 777 -23.87 14.80 3.96
C GLN A 777 -23.60 13.31 4.19
N VAL A 778 -23.40 12.90 5.44
CA VAL A 778 -23.15 11.49 5.81
C VAL A 778 -24.40 10.63 5.61
N LEU A 779 -25.59 11.14 5.94
CA LEU A 779 -26.86 10.47 5.64
C LEU A 779 -27.03 10.27 4.13
N HIS A 780 -26.83 11.32 3.33
CA HIS A 780 -26.91 11.24 1.87
C HIS A 780 -25.89 10.27 1.28
N TYR A 781 -24.65 10.28 1.78
CA TYR A 781 -23.60 9.36 1.34
C TYR A 781 -23.99 7.90 1.58
N HIS A 782 -24.44 7.54 2.80
CA HIS A 782 -24.89 6.17 3.08
C HIS A 782 -26.14 5.79 2.27
N ILE A 783 -27.07 6.72 2.02
CA ILE A 783 -28.24 6.47 1.17
C ILE A 783 -27.84 6.26 -0.30
N GLU A 784 -26.86 7.00 -0.83
CA GLU A 784 -26.39 6.82 -2.22
C GLU A 784 -25.54 5.57 -2.43
N GLN A 785 -24.64 5.26 -1.49
CA GLN A 785 -23.65 4.18 -1.64
C GLN A 785 -24.13 2.81 -1.12
N GLU A 786 -24.97 2.77 -0.08
CA GLU A 786 -25.29 1.53 0.65
C GLU A 786 -26.76 1.08 0.54
N VAL A 787 -27.67 1.92 0.01
CA VAL A 787 -29.05 1.50 -0.28
C VAL A 787 -29.13 0.97 -1.72
N PRO A 788 -29.33 -0.34 -1.93
CA PRO A 788 -29.21 -0.94 -3.26
C PRO A 788 -30.42 -0.67 -4.18
N HIS A 789 -31.56 -0.22 -3.61
CA HIS A 789 -32.80 -0.07 -4.37
C HIS A 789 -33.07 1.40 -4.72
N GLU A 790 -33.10 1.73 -6.01
CA GLU A 790 -33.21 3.11 -6.52
C GLU A 790 -34.52 3.82 -6.11
N LEU A 791 -35.68 3.16 -6.21
CA LEU A 791 -36.95 3.74 -5.74
C LEU A 791 -36.90 4.07 -4.23
N LEU A 792 -36.36 3.17 -3.40
CA LEU A 792 -36.23 3.41 -1.97
C LEU A 792 -35.26 4.54 -1.67
N ARG A 793 -34.09 4.56 -2.30
CA ARG A 793 -33.10 5.65 -2.22
C ARG A 793 -33.75 7.01 -2.51
N THR A 794 -34.49 7.09 -3.62
CA THR A 794 -35.22 8.29 -4.04
C THR A 794 -36.29 8.69 -3.02
N ARG A 795 -37.03 7.71 -2.47
CA ARG A 795 -38.09 7.97 -1.47
C ARG A 795 -37.52 8.42 -0.12
N LEU A 796 -36.40 7.86 0.32
CA LEU A 796 -35.70 8.23 1.56
C LEU A 796 -35.19 9.68 1.48
N VAL A 797 -34.45 10.04 0.42
CA VAL A 797 -33.99 11.42 0.20
C VAL A 797 -35.17 12.39 0.14
N LYS A 798 -36.21 12.06 -0.64
CA LYS A 798 -37.41 12.89 -0.76
C LYS A 798 -38.12 13.10 0.59
N LYS A 799 -38.33 12.04 1.40
CA LYS A 799 -39.03 12.17 2.68
C LYS A 799 -38.19 12.89 3.75
N GLN A 800 -36.86 12.74 3.73
CA GLN A 800 -35.95 13.51 4.59
C GLN A 800 -35.94 15.01 4.22
N ALA A 801 -36.05 15.35 2.93
CA ALA A 801 -36.21 16.72 2.46
C ALA A 801 -37.60 17.32 2.81
N GLU A 802 -38.68 16.54 2.62
CA GLU A 802 -40.04 16.89 3.05
C GLU A 802 -40.12 17.19 4.55
N LEU A 803 -39.46 16.35 5.38
CA LEU A 803 -39.34 16.56 6.82
C LEU A 803 -38.73 17.92 7.13
N LEU A 804 -37.53 18.24 6.63
CA LEU A 804 -36.88 19.53 6.89
C LEU A 804 -37.74 20.72 6.44
N ASN A 805 -38.41 20.62 5.30
CA ASN A 805 -39.32 21.66 4.83
C ASN A 805 -40.54 21.82 5.75
N ASN A 806 -41.07 20.74 6.31
CA ASN A 806 -42.17 20.77 7.27
C ASN A 806 -41.73 21.30 8.64
N ILE A 807 -40.51 21.01 9.10
CA ILE A 807 -39.92 21.69 10.27
C ILE A 807 -39.94 23.21 10.03
N VAL A 808 -39.47 23.68 8.87
CA VAL A 808 -39.53 25.11 8.52
C VAL A 808 -40.97 25.64 8.49
N ARG A 809 -41.90 24.97 7.79
CA ARG A 809 -43.31 25.39 7.72
C ARG A 809 -44.02 25.43 9.08
N SER A 810 -43.65 24.56 10.02
CA SER A 810 -44.26 24.51 11.36
C SER A 810 -44.08 25.81 12.15
N TYR A 811 -42.97 26.53 11.95
CA TYR A 811 -42.75 27.85 12.54
C TYR A 811 -43.44 28.97 11.77
N GLU A 812 -43.64 28.82 10.45
CA GLU A 812 -44.30 29.82 9.60
C GLU A 812 -45.83 29.85 9.81
N LEU A 813 -46.48 28.70 9.99
CA LEU A 813 -47.91 28.58 10.29
C LEU A 813 -48.31 29.11 11.69
N VAL A 814 -47.33 29.41 12.54
CA VAL A 814 -47.55 29.88 13.91
C VAL A 814 -47.27 31.38 14.06
N THR A 815 -46.40 31.97 13.24
CA THR A 815 -46.23 33.42 13.21
C THR A 815 -47.46 34.11 12.62
N PRO A 816 -48.18 34.99 13.36
CA PRO A 816 -49.29 35.73 12.77
C PRO A 816 -48.80 36.65 11.64
N SER A 817 -49.54 36.65 10.53
CA SER A 817 -49.21 37.37 9.29
C SER A 817 -49.23 38.89 9.47
N ASN A 818 -48.16 39.45 10.02
CA ASN A 818 -48.10 40.85 10.42
C ASN A 818 -47.84 41.85 9.26
N ASN A 819 -48.07 41.43 8.01
CA ASN A 819 -48.06 42.28 6.81
C ASN A 819 -48.72 41.58 5.60
N ASN A 820 -50.00 41.86 5.35
CA ASN A 820 -50.47 42.30 4.02
C ASN A 820 -51.97 42.63 4.02
N ALA A 821 -52.32 43.89 3.81
CA ALA A 821 -53.70 44.33 3.58
C ALA A 821 -54.23 44.01 2.16
N ASN A 822 -53.67 43.02 1.46
CA ASN A 822 -53.91 42.74 0.04
C ASN A 822 -53.69 41.25 -0.35
N SER A 823 -54.21 40.31 0.43
CA SER A 823 -54.38 38.91 -0.03
C SER A 823 -55.79 38.41 0.28
N THR A 824 -56.61 38.31 -0.76
CA THR A 824 -58.01 37.84 -0.72
C THR A 824 -58.10 36.31 -0.59
N THR A 825 -57.58 35.77 0.51
CA THR A 825 -57.77 34.35 0.89
C THR A 825 -58.17 34.24 2.37
N ALA A 826 -59.41 33.80 2.58
CA ALA A 826 -59.93 33.17 3.79
C ALA A 826 -59.89 33.94 5.13
N ALA A 827 -60.41 35.17 5.17
CA ALA A 827 -61.01 35.69 6.41
C ALA A 827 -62.30 34.89 6.72
N GLY A 828 -62.17 33.74 7.38
CA GLY A 828 -63.32 32.90 7.76
C GLY A 828 -63.10 31.39 7.89
N GLN A 829 -61.87 30.86 7.88
CA GLN A 829 -61.69 29.44 8.23
C GLN A 829 -61.98 29.20 9.73
N PRO A 830 -62.65 28.09 10.09
CA PRO A 830 -62.77 27.65 11.48
C PRO A 830 -61.39 27.46 12.11
N LEU A 831 -61.25 27.79 13.40
CA LEU A 831 -60.00 27.56 14.16
C LEU A 831 -59.62 26.07 14.19
N GLU A 832 -60.61 25.18 14.06
CA GLU A 832 -60.46 23.76 13.87
C GLU A 832 -59.66 23.41 12.59
N GLU A 833 -59.90 24.09 11.47
CA GLU A 833 -59.21 23.81 10.19
C GLU A 833 -57.75 24.30 10.21
N GLU A 834 -57.51 25.51 10.73
CA GLU A 834 -56.14 26.02 10.93
C GLU A 834 -55.34 25.12 11.87
N PHE A 835 -55.98 24.57 12.90
CA PHE A 835 -55.34 23.64 13.83
C PHE A 835 -55.02 22.30 13.14
N LEU A 836 -55.91 21.78 12.28
CA LEU A 836 -55.63 20.58 11.50
C LEU A 836 -54.45 20.75 10.55
N GLU A 837 -54.32 21.87 9.84
CA GLU A 837 -53.15 22.12 8.97
C GLU A 837 -51.86 22.20 9.79
N TYR A 838 -51.89 22.92 10.92
CA TYR A 838 -50.75 23.00 11.82
C TYR A 838 -50.32 21.61 12.34
N VAL A 839 -51.26 20.80 12.82
CA VAL A 839 -50.98 19.44 13.29
C VAL A 839 -50.47 18.55 12.15
N ALA A 840 -50.99 18.68 10.94
CA ALA A 840 -50.52 17.89 9.78
C ALA A 840 -49.05 18.12 9.46
N VAL A 841 -48.59 19.38 9.50
CA VAL A 841 -47.18 19.73 9.31
C VAL A 841 -46.35 19.30 10.53
N GLN A 842 -46.81 19.63 11.73
CA GLN A 842 -46.09 19.42 12.98
C GLN A 842 -45.97 17.93 13.36
N ALA A 843 -46.87 17.09 12.87
CA ALA A 843 -46.84 15.64 13.09
C ALA A 843 -45.61 14.95 12.50
N THR A 844 -45.09 15.48 11.39
CA THR A 844 -43.94 14.90 10.69
C THR A 844 -42.67 14.83 11.56
N ARG A 845 -42.59 15.61 12.65
CA ARG A 845 -41.52 15.55 13.66
C ARG A 845 -41.31 14.16 14.27
N TRP A 846 -42.34 13.30 14.25
CA TRP A 846 -42.27 11.91 14.73
C TRP A 846 -41.49 11.00 13.80
N GLN A 847 -41.30 11.40 12.54
CA GLN A 847 -40.52 10.69 11.50
C GLN A 847 -40.97 9.25 11.22
N ALA A 848 -42.13 8.80 11.70
CA ALA A 848 -42.52 7.39 11.66
C ALA A 848 -42.55 6.85 10.22
N THR A 849 -43.00 7.64 9.24
CA THR A 849 -42.90 7.27 7.82
C THR A 849 -41.47 7.01 7.38
N LEU A 850 -40.52 7.87 7.74
CA LEU A 850 -39.13 7.74 7.30
C LEU A 850 -38.43 6.56 8.00
N LEU A 851 -38.71 6.35 9.28
CA LEU A 851 -38.21 5.22 10.06
C LEU A 851 -38.68 3.88 9.47
N LEU A 852 -39.98 3.79 9.14
CA LEU A 852 -40.57 2.62 8.46
C LEU A 852 -39.98 2.40 7.05
N LEU A 853 -39.73 3.47 6.29
CA LEU A 853 -39.06 3.36 4.99
C LEU A 853 -37.63 2.81 5.13
N ILE A 854 -36.89 3.15 6.20
CA ILE A 854 -35.56 2.57 6.47
C ILE A 854 -35.66 1.08 6.84
N ASP A 855 -36.70 0.67 7.58
CA ASP A 855 -36.92 -0.74 7.94
C ASP A 855 -37.16 -1.64 6.70
N LEU A 856 -37.61 -1.09 5.56
CA LEU A 856 -37.71 -1.82 4.29
C LEU A 856 -36.39 -2.39 3.78
N LEU A 857 -35.23 -1.92 4.26
CA LEU A 857 -33.92 -2.51 3.95
C LEU A 857 -33.80 -3.98 4.41
N ALA A 858 -34.69 -4.47 5.28
CA ALA A 858 -34.74 -5.88 5.67
C ALA A 858 -35.34 -6.80 4.58
N LEU A 859 -36.11 -6.23 3.65
CA LEU A 859 -36.82 -6.97 2.60
C LEU A 859 -35.95 -7.17 1.35
N ALA A 860 -36.22 -8.24 0.61
CA ALA A 860 -35.64 -8.42 -0.73
C ALA A 860 -36.10 -7.30 -1.68
N SER A 861 -35.24 -6.90 -2.61
CA SER A 861 -35.52 -5.80 -3.56
C SER A 861 -36.83 -5.99 -4.34
N GLU A 862 -37.17 -7.22 -4.71
CA GLU A 862 -38.41 -7.60 -5.39
C GLU A 862 -39.68 -7.25 -4.60
N LEU A 863 -39.56 -7.11 -3.27
CA LEU A 863 -40.67 -6.76 -2.39
C LEU A 863 -40.89 -5.25 -2.26
N VAL A 864 -39.99 -4.40 -2.78
CA VAL A 864 -40.02 -2.94 -2.65
C VAL A 864 -40.75 -2.30 -3.84
N THR A 865 -42.08 -2.38 -3.84
CA THR A 865 -42.92 -1.83 -4.93
C THR A 865 -43.46 -0.43 -4.61
N PRO A 866 -43.81 0.40 -5.62
CA PRO A 866 -44.43 1.72 -5.38
C PRO A 866 -45.67 1.66 -4.49
N ALA A 867 -46.60 0.73 -4.75
CA ALA A 867 -47.80 0.55 -3.95
C ALA A 867 -47.50 0.27 -2.45
N ARG A 868 -46.46 -0.52 -2.16
CA ARG A 868 -46.03 -0.78 -0.78
C ARG A 868 -45.36 0.43 -0.14
N LEU A 869 -44.55 1.20 -0.88
CA LEU A 869 -43.97 2.45 -0.41
C LEU A 869 -45.07 3.49 -0.06
N ASP A 870 -46.11 3.58 -0.88
CA ASP A 870 -47.23 4.51 -0.66
C ASP A 870 -48.16 4.04 0.46
N PHE A 871 -48.41 2.73 0.60
CA PHE A 871 -49.15 2.17 1.74
C PHE A 871 -48.40 2.39 3.06
N LEU A 872 -47.10 2.12 3.11
CA LEU A 872 -46.27 2.37 4.29
C LEU A 872 -46.13 3.86 4.62
N THR A 873 -46.13 4.72 3.59
CA THR A 873 -46.23 6.18 3.77
C THR A 873 -47.45 6.54 4.60
N ARG A 874 -48.63 6.02 4.23
CA ARG A 874 -49.92 6.28 4.90
C ARG A 874 -50.00 5.70 6.31
N ILE A 875 -49.42 4.52 6.55
CA ILE A 875 -49.25 3.97 7.92
C ILE A 875 -48.40 4.92 8.77
N GLY A 876 -47.25 5.37 8.24
CA GLY A 876 -46.38 6.32 8.95
C GLY A 876 -47.06 7.66 9.23
N GLU A 877 -47.79 8.22 8.27
CA GLU A 877 -48.54 9.47 8.43
C GLU A 877 -49.69 9.35 9.44
N TYR A 878 -50.32 8.17 9.55
CA TYR A 878 -51.30 7.88 10.59
C TYR A 878 -50.63 7.76 11.98
N MET A 879 -49.46 7.12 12.09
CA MET A 879 -48.70 7.05 13.34
C MET A 879 -48.16 8.41 13.79
N GLU A 880 -47.67 9.24 12.87
CA GLU A 880 -47.25 10.63 13.10
C GLU A 880 -48.42 11.48 13.65
N TRP A 881 -49.63 11.27 13.11
CA TRP A 881 -50.87 11.92 13.54
C TRP A 881 -51.30 11.49 14.95
N GLU A 882 -51.41 10.19 15.21
CA GLU A 882 -51.75 9.60 16.53
C GLU A 882 -50.77 10.03 17.62
N GLY A 883 -49.46 9.96 17.33
CA GLY A 883 -48.41 10.43 18.24
C GLY A 883 -48.57 11.91 18.61
N SER A 884 -48.97 12.74 17.65
CA SER A 884 -49.14 14.19 17.88
C SER A 884 -50.39 14.51 18.70
N ILE A 885 -51.50 13.80 18.49
CA ILE A 885 -52.69 13.92 19.35
C ILE A 885 -52.35 13.49 20.78
N ALA A 886 -51.72 12.33 20.94
CA ALA A 886 -51.35 11.78 22.24
C ALA A 886 -50.32 12.67 22.97
N HIS A 887 -49.34 13.23 22.27
CA HIS A 887 -48.32 14.07 22.90
C HIS A 887 -48.76 15.52 23.11
N ASP A 888 -49.44 16.16 22.15
CA ASP A 888 -49.72 17.60 22.27
C ASP A 888 -51.10 17.87 22.86
N VAL A 889 -52.13 17.16 22.39
CA VAL A 889 -53.54 17.45 22.72
C VAL A 889 -54.04 16.69 23.95
N ALA A 890 -53.48 15.51 24.26
CA ALA A 890 -53.79 14.79 25.50
C ALA A 890 -52.92 15.25 26.69
N ARG A 891 -51.63 15.52 26.46
CA ARG A 891 -50.67 15.88 27.52
C ARG A 891 -50.78 17.32 28.03
N TYR A 892 -51.39 18.26 27.28
CA TYR A 892 -51.24 19.70 27.51
C TYR A 892 -51.50 20.21 28.94
N GLN A 893 -52.43 19.59 29.69
CA GLN A 893 -52.70 20.01 31.08
C GLN A 893 -51.50 19.72 31.99
N ARG A 894 -50.83 18.58 31.78
CA ARG A 894 -49.57 18.26 32.45
C ARG A 894 -48.50 19.25 32.03
N ASP A 895 -48.32 19.46 30.73
CA ASP A 895 -47.24 20.30 30.22
C ASP A 895 -47.37 21.77 30.61
N ALA A 896 -48.60 22.30 30.66
CA ALA A 896 -48.88 23.64 31.19
C ALA A 896 -48.52 23.75 32.69
N THR A 897 -48.75 22.68 33.47
CA THR A 897 -48.44 22.63 34.90
C THR A 897 -46.95 22.47 35.17
N GLU A 898 -46.29 21.59 34.42
CA GLU A 898 -44.86 21.27 34.50
C GLU A 898 -43.98 22.29 33.74
N ARG A 899 -44.58 23.25 33.03
CA ARG A 899 -43.94 24.24 32.14
C ARG A 899 -43.08 23.61 31.04
N VAL A 900 -43.51 22.46 30.53
CA VAL A 900 -42.86 21.73 29.44
C VAL A 900 -43.31 22.31 28.09
N PRO A 901 -42.41 22.50 27.11
CA PRO A 901 -42.80 22.93 25.76
C PRO A 901 -43.78 21.95 25.11
N ASN A 902 -44.93 22.46 24.65
CA ASN A 902 -45.99 21.68 24.03
C ASN A 902 -46.56 22.45 22.82
N ALA A 903 -46.73 21.78 21.68
CA ALA A 903 -47.05 22.43 20.42
C ALA A 903 -48.46 23.02 20.37
N PHE A 904 -49.43 22.42 21.08
CA PHE A 904 -50.80 22.94 21.20
C PHE A 904 -50.85 24.19 22.09
N LEU A 905 -50.12 24.19 23.21
CA LEU A 905 -49.98 25.39 24.05
C LEU A 905 -49.31 26.54 23.31
N PHE A 906 -48.26 26.24 22.52
CA PHE A 906 -47.57 27.23 21.70
C PHE A 906 -48.50 27.83 20.65
N TRP A 907 -49.24 27.01 19.91
CA TRP A 907 -50.22 27.45 18.90
C TRP A 907 -51.31 28.35 19.47
N LEU A 908 -51.87 28.02 20.64
CA LEU A 908 -52.85 28.87 21.35
C LEU A 908 -52.24 30.21 21.79
N SER A 909 -51.04 30.20 22.36
CA SER A 909 -50.39 31.41 22.88
C SER A 909 -50.13 32.45 21.79
N GLN A 910 -49.79 31.99 20.58
CA GLN A 910 -49.48 32.85 19.42
C GLN A 910 -50.75 33.42 18.77
N ARG A 911 -51.92 32.84 19.07
CA ARG A 911 -53.25 33.38 18.72
C ARG A 911 -53.88 34.19 19.86
N GLY A 912 -53.14 34.45 20.94
CA GLY A 912 -53.61 35.23 22.09
C GLY A 912 -54.63 34.52 22.99
N ILE A 913 -54.86 33.22 22.81
CA ILE A 913 -55.84 32.46 23.57
C ILE A 913 -55.25 32.08 24.94
N PRO A 914 -55.86 32.51 26.07
CA PRO A 914 -55.29 32.29 27.40
C PRO A 914 -55.41 30.82 27.85
N HIS A 915 -54.48 30.38 28.70
CA HIS A 915 -54.42 29.00 29.20
C HIS A 915 -55.69 28.53 29.93
N SER A 916 -56.47 29.45 30.48
CA SER A 916 -57.79 29.18 31.09
C SER A 916 -58.81 28.61 30.10
N GLU A 917 -58.71 29.00 28.83
CA GLU A 917 -59.66 28.62 27.77
C GLU A 917 -59.21 27.39 26.98
N SER A 918 -57.93 26.99 27.10
CA SER A 918 -57.36 25.80 26.42
C SER A 918 -58.18 24.52 26.62
N LYS A 919 -58.93 24.40 27.73
CA LYS A 919 -59.80 23.24 28.01
C LYS A 919 -61.04 23.14 27.10
N GLN A 920 -61.54 24.26 26.58
CA GLN A 920 -62.61 24.28 25.59
C GLN A 920 -62.07 23.89 24.21
N TYR A 921 -60.99 24.54 23.77
CA TYR A 921 -60.33 24.25 22.49
C TYR A 921 -59.81 22.81 22.41
N ALA A 922 -59.19 22.27 23.47
CA ALA A 922 -58.75 20.88 23.50
C ALA A 922 -59.90 19.89 23.30
N ARG A 923 -61.11 20.19 23.80
CA ARG A 923 -62.31 19.35 23.57
C ARG A 923 -62.86 19.49 22.15
N ALA A 924 -62.86 20.71 21.61
CA ALA A 924 -63.32 20.97 20.24
C ALA A 924 -62.40 20.29 19.23
N PHE A 925 -61.10 20.56 19.32
CA PHE A 925 -60.09 19.99 18.43
C PHE A 925 -60.01 18.47 18.57
N ARG A 926 -60.05 17.92 19.79
CA ARG A 926 -60.07 16.45 19.97
C ARG A 926 -61.20 15.78 19.20
N ARG A 927 -62.42 16.34 19.20
CA ARG A 927 -63.54 15.78 18.42
C ARG A 927 -63.22 15.69 16.93
N VAL A 928 -62.56 16.71 16.37
CA VAL A 928 -62.22 16.78 14.96
C VAL A 928 -61.00 15.88 14.64
N THR A 929 -59.98 15.88 15.50
CA THR A 929 -58.78 15.05 15.30
C THR A 929 -59.06 13.56 15.47
N ASP A 930 -59.92 13.18 16.41
CA ASP A 930 -60.32 11.79 16.66
C ASP A 930 -61.20 11.26 15.51
N ALA A 931 -62.11 12.09 14.97
CA ALA A 931 -62.91 11.75 13.80
C ALA A 931 -62.03 11.55 12.55
N LEU A 932 -61.06 12.45 12.30
CA LEU A 932 -60.13 12.32 11.18
C LEU A 932 -59.15 11.14 11.37
N ALA A 933 -58.76 10.83 12.60
CA ALA A 933 -57.96 9.64 12.91
C ALA A 933 -58.73 8.34 12.63
N ALA A 934 -60.02 8.29 12.99
CA ALA A 934 -60.89 7.16 12.69
C ALA A 934 -61.08 6.96 11.18
N ASP A 935 -61.34 8.04 10.41
CA ASP A 935 -61.46 7.99 8.95
C ASP A 935 -60.16 7.50 8.28
N LYS A 936 -58.99 8.02 8.70
CA LYS A 936 -57.68 7.52 8.24
C LYS A 936 -57.48 6.03 8.53
N TRP A 937 -57.91 5.56 9.70
CA TRP A 937 -57.82 4.14 10.07
C TRP A 937 -58.77 3.26 9.23
N ASP A 938 -60.02 3.69 9.03
CA ASP A 938 -60.98 2.97 8.20
C ASP A 938 -60.54 2.90 6.73
N GLN A 939 -59.88 3.95 6.21
CA GLN A 939 -59.27 3.93 4.89
C GLN A 939 -58.13 2.91 4.80
N LEU A 940 -57.22 2.88 5.78
CA LEU A 940 -56.15 1.87 5.87
C LEU A 940 -56.72 0.44 5.96
N LEU A 941 -57.79 0.23 6.74
CA LEU A 941 -58.48 -1.06 6.84
C LEU A 941 -59.13 -1.48 5.52
N GLN A 942 -59.76 -0.55 4.80
CA GLN A 942 -60.37 -0.82 3.49
C GLN A 942 -59.32 -1.18 2.44
N GLU A 943 -58.18 -0.48 2.42
CA GLU A 943 -57.10 -0.74 1.48
C GLU A 943 -56.39 -2.07 1.79
N ALA A 944 -56.08 -2.36 3.06
CA ALA A 944 -55.51 -3.63 3.49
C ALA A 944 -56.40 -4.84 3.15
N ARG A 945 -57.72 -4.64 3.04
CA ARG A 945 -58.69 -5.67 2.58
C ARG A 945 -58.81 -5.77 1.06
N ARG A 946 -58.42 -4.74 0.30
CA ARG A 946 -58.50 -4.69 -1.18
C ARG A 946 -57.23 -5.19 -1.86
N ASP A 947 -56.06 -4.81 -1.34
CA ASP A 947 -54.76 -5.20 -1.90
C ASP A 947 -54.01 -6.15 -0.96
N SER A 948 -54.25 -7.45 -1.14
CA SER A 948 -53.56 -8.51 -0.41
C SER A 948 -52.05 -8.56 -0.70
N GLY A 949 -51.59 -8.03 -1.83
CA GLY A 949 -50.18 -7.97 -2.20
C GLY A 949 -49.42 -6.86 -1.46
N ALA A 950 -50.02 -5.69 -1.29
CA ALA A 950 -49.46 -4.61 -0.49
C ALA A 950 -49.52 -4.92 1.02
N ALA A 951 -50.61 -5.54 1.49
CA ALA A 951 -50.78 -5.90 2.90
C ALA A 951 -49.85 -7.06 3.36
N ALA A 952 -49.49 -8.01 2.49
CA ALA A 952 -48.72 -9.21 2.87
C ALA A 952 -47.31 -8.95 3.44
N THR A 953 -46.74 -7.76 3.26
CA THR A 953 -45.42 -7.35 3.80
C THR A 953 -45.50 -6.66 5.16
N PHE A 954 -46.68 -6.45 5.75
CA PHE A 954 -46.81 -5.68 6.99
C PHE A 954 -47.83 -6.27 7.98
N SER A 955 -47.58 -6.06 9.27
CA SER A 955 -48.45 -6.54 10.36
C SER A 955 -49.39 -5.45 10.84
N LEU A 956 -50.63 -5.44 10.34
CA LEU A 956 -51.68 -4.58 10.87
C LEU A 956 -51.86 -4.73 12.41
N PRO A 957 -51.83 -5.96 13.00
CA PRO A 957 -51.80 -6.10 14.46
C PRO A 957 -50.56 -5.51 15.14
N ALA A 958 -49.42 -5.38 14.46
CA ALA A 958 -48.26 -4.66 15.02
C ALA A 958 -48.47 -3.15 14.99
N VAL A 959 -49.08 -2.61 13.93
CA VAL A 959 -49.47 -1.18 13.87
C VAL A 959 -50.42 -0.86 15.03
N GLU A 960 -51.43 -1.70 15.27
CA GLU A 960 -52.33 -1.57 16.44
C GLU A 960 -51.58 -1.60 17.77
N ARG A 961 -50.63 -2.55 17.95
CA ARG A 961 -49.81 -2.63 19.18
C ARG A 961 -48.95 -1.38 19.38
N VAL A 962 -48.27 -0.89 18.35
CA VAL A 962 -47.40 0.29 18.46
C VAL A 962 -48.22 1.55 18.72
N ILE A 963 -49.41 1.69 18.12
CA ILE A 963 -50.34 2.80 18.43
C ILE A 963 -50.89 2.68 19.85
N GLY A 964 -51.19 1.47 20.31
CA GLY A 964 -51.51 1.19 21.71
C GLY A 964 -50.41 1.68 22.66
N LEU A 965 -49.15 1.36 22.35
CA LEU A 965 -47.98 1.80 23.10
C LEU A 965 -47.80 3.33 23.08
N ILE A 966 -47.99 3.99 21.94
CA ILE A 966 -47.98 5.47 21.82
C ILE A 966 -49.05 6.08 22.75
N ARG A 967 -50.27 5.54 22.72
CA ARG A 967 -51.39 6.01 23.56
C ARG A 967 -51.17 5.70 25.05
N GLU A 968 -50.51 4.61 25.40
CA GLU A 968 -50.15 4.26 26.78
C GLU A 968 -49.06 5.18 27.35
N ILE A 969 -48.02 5.48 26.57
CA ILE A 969 -46.90 6.33 27.04
C ILE A 969 -47.32 7.80 27.12
N TYR A 970 -48.04 8.31 26.10
CA TYR A 970 -48.31 9.75 25.98
C TYR A 970 -49.73 10.19 26.35
N GLY A 971 -50.72 9.29 26.26
CA GLY A 971 -52.14 9.63 26.43
C GLY A 971 -52.64 9.85 27.88
N ASP A 972 -53.92 10.25 27.96
CA ASP A 972 -54.62 10.67 29.19
C ASP A 972 -54.50 9.67 30.36
N HIS A 973 -54.47 8.37 30.07
CA HIS A 973 -54.62 7.29 31.07
C HIS A 973 -53.29 6.70 31.54
N SER A 974 -52.15 7.28 31.15
CA SER A 974 -50.80 6.84 31.53
C SER A 974 -50.63 6.77 33.07
N ARG A 975 -50.70 5.56 33.67
CA ARG A 975 -50.56 5.35 35.12
C ARG A 975 -49.12 4.97 35.50
N GLY A 976 -48.58 5.59 36.54
CA GLY A 976 -47.43 5.07 37.31
C GLY A 976 -46.01 5.31 36.79
N VAL A 977 -45.76 5.36 35.48
CA VAL A 977 -44.39 5.54 34.94
C VAL A 977 -43.96 7.01 35.01
N ARG A 978 -42.68 7.30 35.37
CA ARG A 978 -42.10 8.65 35.30
C ARG A 978 -42.06 9.13 33.84
N LYS A 979 -42.85 10.17 33.51
CA LYS A 979 -43.17 10.59 32.14
C LYS A 979 -42.20 11.63 31.55
N GLU A 980 -40.97 11.21 31.25
CA GLU A 980 -40.07 11.98 30.37
C GLU A 980 -40.65 11.98 28.93
N SER A 981 -40.56 13.11 28.21
CA SER A 981 -41.09 13.27 26.82
C SER A 981 -40.16 12.66 25.78
N PHE A 982 -40.69 12.15 24.65
CA PHE A 982 -39.91 11.58 23.54
C PHE A 982 -38.98 12.61 22.88
#